data_AF-G0TXD2-F1
#
_entry.id   AF-G0TXD2-F1
#
_cell.length_a   1.000
_cell.length_b   1.000
_cell.length_c   1.000
_cell.angle_alpha   90.00
_cell.angle_beta   90.00
_cell.angle_gamma   90.00
#
_symmetry.space_group_name_H-M   'P 1'
#
loop_
_entity.id
_entity.type
_entity.pdbx_description
1 polymer ?
#
loop_
_entity_poly.entity_id
_entity_poly.type
_entity_poly.pdbx_seq_one_letter_code
_entity_poly.pdbx_strand_id
1 'polypeptide(L)'
;MPPRKVGTVSTIVGEVDEEGDEESLTAADCVQRVSRALQQLEEAGLQHSSVPPPTADTVEHILITDKWSCRICGFTELRLCPSTGRPHRRYLVRIAQNILRLIGSRTGRVLVRPPRFSDSMKGGSRLRSKRRVTMNPQALLLAYYYAVLSEGEASQLVVECAQHLLVMLEQLKVTGAREVVGEEYASVLLSSTSLLWHEYSKQMSEDLISSKGDHPTLPQKTLVDGIKDTYLAASRELGRAPANEALEGFRGIMRERLRHMLSSEELKNLEANAQELLQAATEDKYSAVNGDESLAPSKGTGQVFSAQTQAPPILLSEDNTSGSEVDTVLPVVHGPALPPNWYIDEQGRSRPPCETEDQKRREKFARLEFRAKKAYETVIGVPEQRPDPLQRQIAATLGEAQLAVLAEQCNSQPPDLQSVPVFLNAVIDGLLSALPRRFRTRVEQEIRDVLDWRVVRRSVMGSPSNISALARYVMRKVAEYGSPANANDTLELASTISSELESCTPYLGTAVANAFRVMFSSIRKLHESVARYSLLSISQQLRENAVPFMREFIEECLPPVDRWESSLNFIRKRFNDERVKAWASSPAAFSTTVLTEKERRLRGSLLYGLIDLLQSHGVETTDRWHQYPTECFFFDKPVVFFAANAVQEATLLLLLIGTISTVLRARGVNSMCVNRLLKQLHKKFLSLLSQQLTLSYLKASTVSSINEVLSEESNTLPLTDSEIQQLDNAVDKMTDTNSVLYATFEKRIIAFIEALLVNSENDPAPLGLVADSLYRVGSHLQRALLFNWEVYKPVYCKMLAHLTEVENSAC
;
A
#
# COMPACT_ATOMS: atom_id res chain seq x y z
N MET A 1 -46.88 -4.98 53.99
CA MET A 1 -47.30 -3.59 53.72
C MET A 1 -46.63 -3.10 52.44
N PRO A 2 -47.40 -2.81 51.38
CA PRO A 2 -47.00 -1.90 50.29
C PRO A 2 -47.33 -0.43 50.72
N PRO A 3 -47.30 0.65 49.88
CA PRO A 3 -46.99 0.76 48.44
C PRO A 3 -46.23 2.04 47.92
N ARG A 4 -45.88 2.02 46.61
CA ARG A 4 -45.96 3.11 45.56
C ARG A 4 -44.98 4.32 45.61
N LYS A 5 -44.45 4.92 44.52
CA LYS A 5 -44.67 5.00 43.05
C LYS A 5 -43.33 5.40 42.36
N VAL A 6 -42.85 4.76 41.29
CA VAL A 6 -43.04 5.05 39.83
C VAL A 6 -42.62 6.45 39.37
N GLY A 7 -41.53 6.49 38.58
CA GLY A 7 -41.16 7.55 37.64
C GLY A 7 -40.41 6.94 36.46
N THR A 8 -41.15 6.57 35.41
CA THR A 8 -40.66 6.08 34.13
C THR A 8 -40.09 7.24 33.30
N VAL A 9 -38.88 7.11 32.77
CA VAL A 9 -38.41 7.91 31.63
C VAL A 9 -38.07 6.95 30.50
N SER A 10 -38.77 7.13 29.39
CA SER A 10 -38.66 6.37 28.15
C SER A 10 -37.34 6.63 27.44
N THR A 11 -36.52 5.60 27.26
CA THR A 11 -35.40 5.63 26.32
C THR A 11 -35.95 5.31 24.93
N ILE A 12 -36.07 6.34 24.09
CA ILE A 12 -36.34 6.18 22.66
C ILE A 12 -35.05 5.63 22.04
N VAL A 13 -35.06 4.33 21.74
CA VAL A 13 -34.10 3.69 20.85
C VAL A 13 -34.57 4.01 19.43
N GLY A 14 -33.84 4.87 18.73
CA GLY A 14 -33.99 5.07 17.29
C GLY A 14 -32.96 4.21 16.57
N GLU A 15 -33.44 3.14 15.95
CA GLU A 15 -32.74 2.33 14.95
C GLU A 15 -32.10 3.23 13.88
N VAL A 16 -30.87 2.92 13.48
CA VAL A 16 -30.30 3.39 12.22
C VAL A 16 -30.09 2.14 11.40
N ASP A 17 -30.97 1.99 10.40
CA ASP A 17 -31.09 0.84 9.52
C ASP A 17 -29.78 0.41 8.87
N GLU A 18 -29.61 -0.91 8.81
CA GLU A 18 -28.62 -1.63 8.01
C GLU A 18 -28.87 -1.50 6.50
N GLU A 19 -27.85 -1.90 5.75
CA GLU A 19 -27.67 -1.86 4.29
C GLU A 19 -28.91 -2.27 3.46
N GLY A 20 -29.19 -1.47 2.41
CA GLY A 20 -30.14 -1.81 1.35
C GLY A 20 -29.61 -1.29 0.01
N ASP A 21 -29.77 -2.12 -1.03
CA ASP A 21 -29.31 -1.98 -2.40
C ASP A 21 -29.26 -0.52 -2.95
N GLU A 22 -28.13 -0.12 -3.54
CA GLU A 22 -27.96 1.14 -4.29
C GLU A 22 -28.78 1.11 -5.60
N GLU A 23 -30.11 1.14 -5.48
CA GLU A 23 -30.97 1.66 -6.52
C GLU A 23 -30.66 3.16 -6.69
N SER A 24 -30.61 3.63 -7.93
CA SER A 24 -30.22 4.99 -8.27
C SER A 24 -31.14 6.02 -7.62
N LEU A 25 -30.74 6.57 -6.46
CA LEU A 25 -31.40 7.70 -5.79
C LEU A 25 -31.71 8.84 -6.79
N THR A 26 -32.67 9.72 -6.55
CA THR A 26 -32.79 10.96 -7.36
C THR A 26 -31.88 12.07 -6.80
N ALA A 27 -31.63 13.14 -7.56
CA ALA A 27 -30.95 14.32 -7.04
C ALA A 27 -31.77 14.97 -5.92
N ALA A 28 -33.10 15.00 -6.05
CA ALA A 28 -34.04 15.41 -5.01
C ALA A 28 -33.87 14.59 -3.72
N ASP A 29 -33.88 13.26 -3.80
CA ASP A 29 -33.68 12.37 -2.64
C ASP A 29 -32.31 12.60 -1.98
N CYS A 30 -31.28 12.82 -2.79
CA CYS A 30 -29.95 13.11 -2.31
C CYS A 30 -29.91 14.43 -1.52
N VAL A 31 -30.55 15.49 -2.01
CA VAL A 31 -30.66 16.78 -1.30
C VAL A 31 -31.45 16.62 0.01
N GLN A 32 -32.53 15.85 0.03
CA GLN A 32 -33.29 15.55 1.25
C GLN A 32 -32.46 14.79 2.31
N ARG A 33 -31.65 13.82 1.88
CA ARG A 33 -30.73 13.08 2.77
C ARG A 33 -29.59 13.97 3.28
N VAL A 34 -29.07 14.86 2.44
CA VAL A 34 -28.07 15.87 2.84
C VAL A 34 -28.66 16.85 3.85
N SER A 35 -29.90 17.31 3.64
CA SER A 35 -30.60 18.19 4.58
C SER A 35 -30.75 17.56 5.97
N ARG A 36 -31.18 16.29 6.05
CA ARG A 36 -31.24 15.55 7.32
C ARG A 36 -29.88 15.44 8.02
N ALA A 37 -28.81 15.21 7.26
CA ALA A 37 -27.46 15.15 7.83
C ALA A 37 -26.96 16.53 8.29
N LEU A 38 -27.31 17.61 7.58
CA LEU A 38 -26.98 18.98 8.01
C LEU A 38 -27.74 19.36 9.28
N GLN A 39 -29.00 18.98 9.42
CA GLN A 39 -29.79 19.18 10.64
C GLN A 39 -29.13 18.53 11.87
N GLN A 40 -28.51 17.35 11.70
CA GLN A 40 -27.74 16.71 12.77
C GLN A 40 -26.48 17.47 13.19
N LEU A 41 -25.86 18.26 12.29
CA LEU A 41 -24.75 19.16 12.65
C LEU A 41 -25.26 20.37 13.44
N GLU A 42 -26.44 20.89 13.09
CA GLU A 42 -27.06 22.03 13.79
C GLU A 42 -27.51 21.66 15.19
N GLU A 43 -28.12 20.49 15.36
CA GLU A 43 -28.45 19.92 16.67
C GLU A 43 -27.21 19.70 17.54
N ALA A 44 -26.06 19.49 16.91
CA ALA A 44 -24.77 19.40 17.57
C ALA A 44 -24.09 20.77 17.80
N GLY A 45 -24.75 21.88 17.47
CA GLY A 45 -24.25 23.24 17.77
C GLY A 45 -23.34 23.85 16.70
N LEU A 46 -23.23 23.24 15.52
CA LEU A 46 -22.58 23.86 14.34
C LEU A 46 -23.65 24.46 13.43
N GLN A 47 -24.05 25.70 13.73
CA GLN A 47 -25.05 26.44 12.96
C GLN A 47 -24.37 27.54 12.14
N HIS A 48 -24.76 27.69 10.87
CA HIS A 48 -24.27 28.76 10.01
C HIS A 48 -25.09 30.06 10.14
N SER A 49 -26.38 29.97 10.46
CA SER A 49 -27.33 31.10 10.47
C SER A 49 -27.93 31.38 11.86
N SER A 50 -27.18 31.24 12.95
CA SER A 50 -27.62 31.79 14.23
C SER A 50 -27.30 33.28 14.27
N VAL A 51 -28.29 34.10 14.64
CA VAL A 51 -28.05 35.44 15.16
C VAL A 51 -28.01 35.29 16.69
N PRO A 52 -26.86 35.44 17.35
CA PRO A 52 -25.50 35.68 16.83
C PRO A 52 -24.74 34.39 16.43
N PRO A 53 -23.81 34.47 15.46
CA PRO A 53 -23.03 33.30 15.02
C PRO A 53 -22.13 32.80 16.16
N PRO A 54 -21.83 31.49 16.22
CA PRO A 54 -20.93 30.96 17.23
C PRO A 54 -19.56 31.62 17.11
N THR A 55 -18.99 32.12 18.21
CA THR A 55 -17.65 32.72 18.20
C THR A 55 -16.61 31.71 17.74
N ALA A 56 -15.50 32.16 17.17
CA ALA A 56 -14.38 31.29 16.76
C ALA A 56 -13.95 30.35 17.90
N ASP A 57 -13.91 30.85 19.14
CA ASP A 57 -13.64 30.06 20.35
C ASP A 57 -14.68 28.96 20.61
N THR A 58 -15.96 29.22 20.31
CA THR A 58 -17.04 28.24 20.48
C THR A 58 -16.92 27.12 19.45
N VAL A 59 -16.66 27.48 18.19
CA VAL A 59 -16.43 26.52 17.10
C VAL A 59 -15.13 25.73 17.34
N GLU A 60 -14.07 26.39 17.79
CA GLU A 60 -12.81 25.77 18.18
C GLU A 60 -13.00 24.80 19.36
N HIS A 61 -13.77 25.17 20.37
CA HIS A 61 -14.09 24.27 21.48
C HIS A 61 -14.87 23.02 21.05
N ILE A 62 -15.74 23.14 20.03
CA ILE A 62 -16.48 22.03 19.43
C ILE A 62 -15.56 21.16 18.53
N LEU A 63 -14.58 21.76 17.84
CA LEU A 63 -13.79 21.07 16.80
C LEU A 63 -12.38 20.62 17.23
N ILE A 64 -11.70 21.31 18.15
CA ILE A 64 -10.23 21.27 18.30
C ILE A 64 -9.74 20.68 19.65
N THR A 65 -10.56 20.57 20.69
CA THR A 65 -10.04 20.17 22.03
C THR A 65 -9.96 18.67 22.32
N ASP A 66 -10.58 17.78 21.54
CA ASP A 66 -10.66 16.35 21.88
C ASP A 66 -9.79 15.41 21.02
N LYS A 67 -9.17 14.43 21.70
CA LYS A 67 -8.53 13.27 21.05
C LYS A 67 -9.63 12.37 20.46
N TRP A 68 -9.28 11.33 19.70
CA TRP A 68 -10.25 10.43 19.04
C TRP A 68 -11.24 9.75 20.01
N SER A 69 -10.92 9.73 21.30
CA SER A 69 -11.82 9.44 22.42
C SER A 69 -11.99 10.69 23.28
N CYS A 70 -13.22 10.90 23.78
CA CYS A 70 -13.50 12.00 24.69
C CYS A 70 -12.66 11.86 25.96
N ARG A 71 -11.88 12.87 26.32
CA ARG A 71 -11.03 12.82 27.53
C ARG A 71 -11.83 12.70 28.83
N ILE A 72 -13.10 13.09 28.80
CA ILE A 72 -13.95 13.18 29.99
C ILE A 72 -14.76 11.90 30.19
N CYS A 73 -15.42 11.38 29.15
CA CYS A 73 -16.22 10.17 29.26
C CYS A 73 -15.58 8.91 28.65
N GLY A 74 -14.45 9.01 27.95
CA GLY A 74 -13.74 7.88 27.34
C GLY A 74 -14.42 7.23 26.13
N PHE A 75 -15.74 7.42 25.96
CA PHE A 75 -16.52 6.86 24.85
C PHE A 75 -16.23 7.53 23.50
N THR A 76 -16.40 6.76 22.43
CA THR A 76 -16.18 7.22 21.05
C THR A 76 -17.46 7.23 20.20
N GLU A 77 -18.55 6.62 20.66
CA GLU A 77 -19.75 6.34 19.83
C GLU A 77 -21.01 7.09 20.26
N LEU A 78 -20.99 7.74 21.42
CA LEU A 78 -22.15 8.51 21.89
C LEU A 78 -22.28 9.83 21.09
N ARG A 79 -23.52 10.30 20.87
CA ARG A 79 -23.79 11.57 20.19
C ARG A 79 -23.27 12.77 21.01
N LEU A 80 -23.58 12.75 22.30
CA LEU A 80 -23.17 13.76 23.28
C LEU A 80 -22.36 13.09 24.40
N CYS A 81 -21.41 13.83 24.98
CA CYS A 81 -20.71 13.42 26.18
C CYS A 81 -21.68 13.47 27.38
N PRO A 82 -21.89 12.37 28.11
CA PRO A 82 -22.82 12.33 29.25
C PRO A 82 -22.40 13.28 30.38
N SER A 83 -21.11 13.63 30.46
CA SER A 83 -20.57 14.50 31.51
C SER A 83 -20.60 15.99 31.17
N THR A 84 -20.56 16.36 29.88
CA THR A 84 -20.51 17.77 29.46
C THR A 84 -21.68 18.22 28.59
N GLY A 85 -22.50 17.29 28.11
CA GLY A 85 -23.58 17.57 27.15
C GLY A 85 -23.09 17.99 25.76
N ARG A 86 -21.78 17.99 25.50
CA ARG A 86 -21.18 18.44 24.23
C ARG A 86 -21.10 17.31 23.19
N PRO A 87 -21.21 17.59 21.89
CA PRO A 87 -21.11 16.56 20.87
C PRO A 87 -19.70 15.97 20.78
N HIS A 88 -19.61 14.67 20.49
CA HIS A 88 -18.32 14.04 20.23
C HIS A 88 -17.81 14.36 18.81
N ARG A 89 -16.53 14.69 18.69
CA ARG A 89 -15.87 14.95 17.40
C ARG A 89 -16.05 13.80 16.38
N ARG A 90 -16.03 12.54 16.81
CA ARG A 90 -16.23 11.37 15.93
C ARG A 90 -17.63 11.34 15.34
N TYR A 91 -18.65 11.76 16.10
CA TYR A 91 -20.03 11.89 15.63
C TYR A 91 -20.13 12.98 14.55
N LEU A 92 -19.57 14.16 14.81
CA LEU A 92 -19.51 15.28 13.84
C LEU A 92 -18.78 14.89 12.55
N VAL A 93 -17.64 14.19 12.67
CA VAL A 93 -16.86 13.71 11.51
C VAL A 93 -17.65 12.68 10.70
N ARG A 94 -18.41 11.78 11.34
CA ARG A 94 -19.27 10.81 10.63
C ARG A 94 -20.38 11.51 9.85
N ILE A 95 -21.01 12.53 10.43
CA ILE A 95 -22.03 13.32 9.74
C ILE A 95 -21.42 14.06 8.53
N ALA A 96 -20.29 14.73 8.72
CA ALA A 96 -19.56 15.40 7.64
C ALA A 96 -19.12 14.44 6.53
N GLN A 97 -18.71 13.21 6.88
CA GLN A 97 -18.42 12.15 5.90
C GLN A 97 -19.66 11.75 5.11
N ASN A 98 -20.81 11.62 5.78
CA ASN A 98 -22.08 11.29 5.13
C ASN A 98 -22.50 12.38 4.13
N ILE A 99 -22.42 13.65 4.52
CA ILE A 99 -22.71 14.80 3.65
C ILE A 99 -21.85 14.77 2.39
N LEU A 100 -20.53 14.61 2.53
CA LEU A 100 -19.61 14.58 1.38
C LEU A 100 -19.81 13.34 0.49
N ARG A 101 -20.17 12.19 1.08
CA ARG A 101 -20.52 10.97 0.32
C ARG A 101 -21.78 11.16 -0.50
N LEU A 102 -22.83 11.72 0.10
CA LEU A 102 -24.09 11.99 -0.58
C LEU A 102 -23.88 12.97 -1.74
N ILE A 103 -23.20 14.10 -1.50
CA ILE A 103 -22.87 15.06 -2.57
C ILE A 103 -22.05 14.39 -3.68
N GLY A 104 -21.00 13.63 -3.32
CA GLY A 104 -20.15 12.94 -4.28
C GLY A 104 -20.82 11.76 -5.01
N SER A 105 -21.86 11.14 -4.46
CA SER A 105 -22.60 10.09 -5.15
C SER A 105 -23.29 10.61 -6.43
N ARG A 106 -23.56 11.92 -6.50
CA ARG A 106 -24.31 12.57 -7.60
C ARG A 106 -23.44 13.37 -8.56
N THR A 107 -22.37 13.99 -8.07
CA THR A 107 -21.59 14.97 -8.85
C THR A 107 -20.33 14.39 -9.49
N GLY A 108 -20.00 13.14 -9.19
CA GLY A 108 -18.88 12.40 -9.77
C GLY A 108 -18.17 11.53 -8.74
N ARG A 109 -17.57 10.42 -9.18
CA ARG A 109 -16.97 9.41 -8.28
C ARG A 109 -16.09 10.02 -7.18
N VAL A 110 -16.44 9.70 -5.93
CA VAL A 110 -15.78 10.14 -4.69
C VAL A 110 -14.28 9.82 -4.76
N LEU A 111 -13.43 10.82 -4.46
CA LEU A 111 -11.98 10.72 -4.57
C LEU A 111 -11.34 11.05 -3.21
N VAL A 112 -11.08 10.04 -2.39
CA VAL A 112 -10.30 10.22 -1.15
C VAL A 112 -8.85 10.57 -1.53
N ARG A 113 -8.40 11.81 -1.26
CA ARG A 113 -6.98 12.19 -1.47
C ARG A 113 -6.10 11.35 -0.54
N PRO A 114 -4.94 10.82 -0.99
CA PRO A 114 -3.99 10.20 -0.09
C PRO A 114 -3.51 11.25 0.93
N PRO A 115 -3.33 10.88 2.20
CA PRO A 115 -2.56 11.69 3.10
C PRO A 115 -1.10 11.76 2.62
N ARG A 116 -0.37 12.79 3.07
CA ARG A 116 1.10 12.77 2.97
C ARG A 116 1.61 11.51 3.68
N PHE A 117 2.75 10.97 3.23
CA PHE A 117 3.29 9.68 3.66
C PHE A 117 3.37 9.50 5.20
N SER A 118 3.39 10.61 5.95
CA SER A 118 3.28 10.68 7.41
C SER A 118 1.98 10.11 8.00
N ASP A 119 0.82 10.22 7.32
CA ASP A 119 -0.46 9.72 7.89
C ASP A 119 -0.82 8.30 7.40
N SER A 120 -0.07 7.76 6.42
CA SER A 120 -0.19 6.38 5.94
C SER A 120 0.19 5.34 6.99
N MET A 121 0.83 5.74 8.09
CA MET A 121 1.14 4.87 9.22
C MET A 121 -0.12 4.47 10.03
N LYS A 122 -1.32 4.99 9.77
CA LYS A 122 -2.54 4.69 10.55
C LYS A 122 -3.60 3.80 9.86
N GLY A 123 -3.20 3.00 8.87
CA GLY A 123 -3.99 1.84 8.42
C GLY A 123 -5.26 2.22 7.65
N GLY A 124 -5.16 2.25 6.33
CA GLY A 124 -6.30 2.28 5.42
C GLY A 124 -5.90 1.60 4.11
N SER A 125 -6.64 0.56 3.72
CA SER A 125 -6.47 -0.16 2.46
C SER A 125 -7.01 0.65 1.26
N ARG A 126 -6.50 0.31 0.08
CA ARG A 126 -6.54 1.04 -1.21
C ARG A 126 -7.73 0.63 -2.09
N LEU A 127 -8.10 1.47 -3.08
CA LEU A 127 -8.26 1.16 -4.54
C LEU A 127 -8.61 2.43 -5.36
N ARG A 128 -8.34 2.46 -6.68
CA ARG A 128 -8.35 3.64 -7.59
C ARG A 128 -9.53 3.64 -8.59
N SER A 129 -10.09 4.81 -8.98
CA SER A 129 -10.11 5.39 -10.37
C SER A 129 -10.99 6.67 -10.58
N LYS A 130 -10.43 7.66 -11.31
CA LYS A 130 -10.86 8.94 -11.98
C LYS A 130 -12.12 9.79 -11.55
N ARG A 131 -11.84 11.03 -11.05
CA ARG A 131 -12.62 12.33 -10.87
C ARG A 131 -13.97 12.31 -10.08
N ARG A 132 -14.36 13.22 -9.14
CA ARG A 132 -13.74 14.24 -8.23
C ARG A 132 -14.78 14.62 -7.12
N VAL A 133 -14.57 14.21 -5.85
CA VAL A 133 -14.93 14.93 -4.60
C VAL A 133 -13.91 14.52 -3.54
N THR A 134 -13.13 15.47 -2.98
CA THR A 134 -12.09 15.16 -1.99
C THR A 134 -12.70 14.82 -0.63
N MET A 135 -12.57 13.58 -0.13
CA MET A 135 -13.10 13.21 1.20
C MET A 135 -12.21 13.71 2.33
N ASN A 136 -12.46 14.94 2.79
CA ASN A 136 -11.83 15.50 3.98
C ASN A 136 -12.91 16.07 4.93
N PRO A 137 -13.58 15.22 5.73
CA PRO A 137 -14.67 15.66 6.61
C PRO A 137 -14.20 16.67 7.67
N GLN A 138 -12.92 16.64 8.04
CA GLN A 138 -12.35 17.60 8.98
C GLN A 138 -12.25 18.99 8.35
N ALA A 139 -11.85 19.08 7.08
CA ALA A 139 -11.85 20.36 6.37
C ALA A 139 -13.27 20.94 6.22
N LEU A 140 -14.29 20.10 5.99
CA LEU A 140 -15.69 20.54 5.94
C LEU A 140 -16.13 21.15 7.28
N LEU A 141 -15.79 20.49 8.39
CA LEU A 141 -16.08 21.02 9.72
C LEU A 141 -15.30 22.31 10.00
N LEU A 142 -14.04 22.40 9.57
CA LEU A 142 -13.23 23.62 9.70
C LEU A 142 -13.76 24.78 8.87
N ALA A 143 -14.61 24.56 7.85
CA ALA A 143 -15.23 25.65 7.11
C ALA A 143 -16.09 26.54 8.02
N TYR A 144 -16.75 25.95 9.03
CA TYR A 144 -17.49 26.68 10.07
C TYR A 144 -16.60 27.57 10.93
N TYR A 145 -15.32 27.20 11.11
CA TYR A 145 -14.34 28.01 11.82
C TYR A 145 -13.83 29.14 10.93
N TYR A 146 -13.34 28.81 9.73
CA TYR A 146 -12.78 29.80 8.78
C TYR A 146 -13.79 30.85 8.33
N ALA A 147 -15.08 30.52 8.28
CA ALA A 147 -16.12 31.47 7.88
C ALA A 147 -16.36 32.60 8.91
N VAL A 148 -15.92 32.42 10.16
CA VAL A 148 -16.15 33.35 11.29
C VAL A 148 -14.88 34.15 11.66
N LEU A 149 -13.73 33.83 11.06
CA LEU A 149 -12.47 34.54 11.35
C LEU A 149 -12.51 36.01 10.88
N SER A 150 -11.92 36.89 11.69
CA SER A 150 -11.70 38.30 11.35
C SER A 150 -10.57 38.49 10.33
N GLU A 151 -10.58 39.62 9.60
CA GLU A 151 -9.56 39.98 8.61
C GLU A 151 -8.14 39.90 9.20
N GLY A 152 -7.27 39.08 8.60
CA GLY A 152 -5.85 38.98 8.96
C GLY A 152 -5.38 37.64 9.55
N GLU A 153 -6.29 36.75 9.98
CA GLU A 153 -5.91 35.46 10.60
C GLU A 153 -5.81 34.28 9.61
N ALA A 154 -6.41 34.40 8.43
CA ALA A 154 -6.34 33.44 7.34
C ALA A 154 -6.33 34.16 5.99
N SER A 155 -5.93 33.48 4.91
CA SER A 155 -6.04 34.01 3.55
C SER A 155 -7.49 34.42 3.26
N GLN A 156 -7.68 35.66 2.78
CA GLN A 156 -9.01 36.21 2.46
C GLN A 156 -9.80 35.29 1.52
N LEU A 157 -9.12 34.65 0.58
CA LEU A 157 -9.73 33.73 -0.38
C LEU A 157 -10.22 32.42 0.28
N VAL A 158 -9.55 31.94 1.34
CA VAL A 158 -9.99 30.76 2.12
C VAL A 158 -11.25 31.10 2.93
N VAL A 159 -11.28 32.28 3.54
CA VAL A 159 -12.45 32.78 4.29
C VAL A 159 -13.65 32.94 3.35
N GLU A 160 -13.46 33.57 2.19
CA GLU A 160 -14.50 33.72 1.18
C GLU A 160 -15.03 32.35 0.70
N CYS A 161 -14.13 31.41 0.33
CA CYS A 161 -14.53 30.05 -0.07
C CYS A 161 -15.29 29.30 1.04
N ALA A 162 -14.87 29.44 2.31
CA ALA A 162 -15.54 28.82 3.44
C ALA A 162 -16.96 29.39 3.63
N GLN A 163 -17.11 30.72 3.59
CA GLN A 163 -18.42 31.37 3.68
C GLN A 163 -19.33 30.96 2.52
N HIS A 164 -18.81 30.90 1.30
CA HIS A 164 -19.57 30.46 0.12
C HIS A 164 -20.03 29.01 0.23
N LEU A 165 -19.16 28.12 0.70
CA LEU A 165 -19.50 26.72 0.91
C LEU A 165 -20.63 26.58 1.94
N LEU A 166 -20.59 27.32 3.05
CA LEU A 166 -21.62 27.25 4.07
C LEU A 166 -22.97 27.80 3.62
N VAL A 167 -22.99 28.88 2.82
CA VAL A 167 -24.23 29.39 2.20
C VAL A 167 -24.87 28.34 1.29
N MET A 168 -24.05 27.57 0.57
CA MET A 168 -24.53 26.48 -0.29
C MET A 168 -25.03 25.27 0.50
N LEU A 169 -24.39 24.92 1.61
CA LEU A 169 -24.89 23.90 2.53
C LEU A 169 -26.22 24.32 3.15
N GLU A 170 -26.37 25.57 3.54
CA GLU A 170 -27.63 26.11 4.06
C GLU A 170 -28.74 26.01 3.00
N GLN A 171 -28.43 26.32 1.74
CA GLN A 171 -29.40 26.18 0.67
C GLN A 171 -29.77 24.71 0.39
N LEU A 172 -28.82 23.77 0.48
CA LEU A 172 -29.10 22.33 0.42
C LEU A 172 -30.02 21.88 1.56
N LYS A 173 -29.84 22.43 2.77
CA LYS A 173 -30.70 22.17 3.92
C LYS A 173 -32.13 22.68 3.69
N VAL A 174 -32.29 23.96 3.35
CA VAL A 174 -33.59 24.61 3.10
C VAL A 174 -34.33 23.97 1.93
N THR A 175 -33.61 23.59 0.88
CA THR A 175 -34.19 22.93 -0.29
C THR A 175 -34.62 21.50 0.05
N GLY A 176 -33.79 20.73 0.76
CA GLY A 176 -34.08 19.35 1.13
C GLY A 176 -35.10 19.17 2.26
N ALA A 177 -35.48 20.25 2.96
CA ALA A 177 -36.57 20.24 3.94
C ALA A 177 -37.97 20.30 3.28
N ARG A 178 -38.05 20.46 1.96
CA ARG A 178 -39.31 20.59 1.22
C ARG A 178 -39.82 19.23 0.73
N GLU A 179 -41.15 19.09 0.68
CA GLU A 179 -41.82 17.88 0.18
C GLU A 179 -41.60 17.67 -1.33
N VAL A 180 -41.49 18.76 -2.10
CA VAL A 180 -41.23 18.72 -3.55
C VAL A 180 -39.95 19.50 -3.86
N VAL A 181 -38.95 18.81 -4.42
CA VAL A 181 -37.67 19.38 -4.85
C VAL A 181 -37.52 19.16 -6.36
N GLY A 182 -37.28 20.24 -7.11
CA GLY A 182 -37.04 20.14 -8.55
C GLY A 182 -35.73 19.40 -8.84
N GLU A 183 -35.79 18.36 -9.67
CA GLU A 183 -34.65 17.47 -9.95
C GLU A 183 -33.49 18.21 -10.64
N GLU A 184 -33.80 19.09 -11.59
CA GLU A 184 -32.80 19.91 -12.29
C GLU A 184 -32.10 20.88 -11.35
N TYR A 185 -32.85 21.49 -10.43
CA TYR A 185 -32.30 22.39 -9.43
C TYR A 185 -31.46 21.66 -8.39
N ALA A 186 -31.92 20.51 -7.92
CA ALA A 186 -31.16 19.66 -7.00
C ALA A 186 -29.82 19.23 -7.63
N SER A 187 -29.83 18.85 -8.91
CA SER A 187 -28.62 18.50 -9.67
C SER A 187 -27.63 19.67 -9.78
N VAL A 188 -28.10 20.87 -10.14
CA VAL A 188 -27.23 22.06 -10.21
C VAL A 188 -26.72 22.44 -8.82
N LEU A 189 -27.58 22.43 -7.80
CA LEU A 189 -27.20 22.77 -6.44
C LEU A 189 -26.13 21.81 -5.88
N LEU A 190 -26.28 20.51 -6.10
CA LEU A 190 -25.27 19.52 -5.72
C LEU A 190 -23.97 19.73 -6.49
N SER A 191 -24.03 19.90 -7.81
CA SER A 191 -22.82 20.05 -8.65
C SER A 191 -22.04 21.32 -8.32
N SER A 192 -22.72 22.43 -8.07
CA SER A 192 -22.09 23.68 -7.64
C SER A 192 -21.52 23.59 -6.22
N THR A 193 -22.21 22.95 -5.27
CA THR A 193 -21.63 22.67 -3.93
C THR A 193 -20.38 21.81 -4.02
N SER A 194 -20.38 20.82 -4.92
CA SER A 194 -19.22 19.95 -5.16
C SER A 194 -18.02 20.70 -5.75
N LEU A 195 -18.26 21.65 -6.67
CA LEU A 195 -17.21 22.51 -7.22
C LEU A 195 -16.63 23.45 -6.15
N LEU A 196 -17.49 24.08 -5.35
CA LEU A 196 -17.08 24.97 -4.25
C LEU A 196 -16.32 24.22 -3.16
N TRP A 197 -16.77 23.02 -2.81
CA TRP A 197 -16.04 22.12 -1.92
C TRP A 197 -14.63 21.82 -2.44
N HIS A 198 -14.50 21.56 -3.75
CA HIS A 198 -13.21 21.26 -4.35
C HIS A 198 -12.24 22.45 -4.25
N GLU A 199 -12.71 23.66 -4.55
CA GLU A 199 -11.89 24.86 -4.46
C GLU A 199 -11.55 25.20 -3.01
N TYR A 200 -12.53 25.18 -2.08
CA TYR A 200 -12.25 25.38 -0.66
C TYR A 200 -11.22 24.37 -0.12
N SER A 201 -11.40 23.07 -0.42
CA SER A 201 -10.48 22.02 0.02
C SER A 201 -9.08 22.17 -0.58
N LYS A 202 -8.96 22.75 -1.78
CA LYS A 202 -7.68 23.04 -2.42
C LYS A 202 -7.00 24.24 -1.75
N GLN A 203 -7.73 25.33 -1.58
CA GLN A 203 -7.22 26.57 -0.98
C GLN A 203 -6.82 26.38 0.48
N MET A 204 -7.63 25.68 1.27
CA MET A 204 -7.29 25.31 2.65
C MET A 204 -6.03 24.44 2.71
N SER A 205 -5.81 23.54 1.75
CA SER A 205 -4.57 22.77 1.69
C SER A 205 -3.36 23.60 1.28
N GLU A 206 -3.53 24.59 0.40
CA GLU A 206 -2.46 25.48 -0.05
C GLU A 206 -2.07 26.49 1.06
N ASP A 207 -3.03 27.02 1.82
CA ASP A 207 -2.81 27.90 2.98
C ASP A 207 -2.07 27.18 4.13
N LEU A 208 -2.34 25.87 4.32
CA LEU A 208 -1.59 25.02 5.26
C LEU A 208 -0.15 24.71 4.80
N ILE A 209 0.19 24.91 3.52
CA ILE A 209 1.47 24.51 2.92
C ILE A 209 2.33 25.73 2.56
N SER A 210 1.72 26.87 2.22
CA SER A 210 2.40 28.05 1.71
C SER A 210 2.23 29.27 2.63
N SER A 211 3.27 29.54 3.43
CA SER A 211 3.52 30.87 3.99
C SER A 211 4.46 31.69 3.07
N LYS A 212 4.46 31.41 1.76
CA LYS A 212 5.26 32.15 0.77
C LYS A 212 4.33 32.71 -0.31
N GLY A 213 4.29 34.04 -0.39
CA GLY A 213 3.48 34.76 -1.34
C GLY A 213 3.89 34.48 -2.78
N ASP A 214 2.90 34.16 -3.60
CA ASP A 214 2.85 34.51 -5.02
C ASP A 214 1.37 34.53 -5.46
N HIS A 215 1.05 35.42 -6.41
CA HIS A 215 -0.30 35.94 -6.66
C HIS A 215 -1.34 34.94 -7.24
N PRO A 216 -2.65 35.15 -6.96
CA PRO A 216 -3.74 34.22 -7.27
C PRO A 216 -4.67 34.77 -8.36
N THR A 217 -4.55 34.35 -9.62
CA THR A 217 -5.51 34.78 -10.67
C THR A 217 -6.35 33.63 -11.24
N LEU A 218 -5.85 32.40 -11.18
CA LEU A 218 -6.59 31.19 -11.61
C LEU A 218 -7.71 30.70 -10.66
N PRO A 219 -7.63 30.83 -9.31
CA PRO A 219 -8.68 30.32 -8.40
C PRO A 219 -10.02 31.07 -8.49
N GLN A 220 -9.96 32.37 -8.78
CA GLN A 220 -11.13 33.26 -8.70
C GLN A 220 -12.16 32.96 -9.81
N LYS A 221 -11.72 32.51 -10.98
CA LYS A 221 -12.59 32.19 -12.12
C LYS A 221 -13.54 31.00 -11.84
N THR A 222 -13.03 29.93 -11.23
CA THR A 222 -13.85 28.73 -10.93
C THR A 222 -14.88 28.99 -9.84
N LEU A 223 -14.54 29.83 -8.85
CA LEU A 223 -15.48 30.32 -7.84
C LEU A 223 -16.59 31.16 -8.50
N VAL A 224 -16.21 32.10 -9.37
CA VAL A 224 -17.16 32.92 -10.13
C VAL A 224 -18.10 32.08 -10.98
N ASP A 225 -17.58 31.11 -11.75
CA ASP A 225 -18.39 30.27 -12.64
C ASP A 225 -19.41 29.43 -11.83
N GLY A 226 -19.01 28.86 -10.68
CA GLY A 226 -19.94 28.13 -9.80
C GLY A 226 -21.04 29.01 -9.18
N ILE A 227 -20.74 30.27 -8.87
CA ILE A 227 -21.73 31.24 -8.36
C ILE A 227 -22.67 31.68 -9.50
N LYS A 228 -22.17 31.86 -10.73
CA LYS A 228 -23.01 32.17 -11.91
C LYS A 228 -24.01 31.07 -12.20
N ASP A 229 -23.56 29.81 -12.21
CA ASP A 229 -24.41 28.66 -12.51
C ASP A 229 -25.53 28.48 -11.46
N THR A 230 -25.21 28.67 -10.18
CA THR A 230 -26.19 28.64 -9.08
C THR A 230 -27.17 29.79 -9.13
N TYR A 231 -26.71 31.00 -9.47
CA TYR A 231 -27.57 32.17 -9.64
C TYR A 231 -28.58 31.97 -10.78
N LEU A 232 -28.14 31.44 -11.93
CA LEU A 232 -29.00 31.16 -13.08
C LEU A 232 -29.98 30.01 -12.80
N ALA A 233 -29.56 28.97 -12.07
CA ALA A 233 -30.44 27.88 -11.68
C ALA A 233 -31.48 28.30 -10.63
N ALA A 234 -31.08 29.12 -9.64
CA ALA A 234 -32.01 29.70 -8.67
C ALA A 234 -33.04 30.62 -9.34
N SER A 235 -32.63 31.37 -10.37
CA SER A 235 -33.53 32.22 -11.15
C SER A 235 -34.54 31.41 -11.96
N ARG A 236 -34.13 30.29 -12.56
CA ARG A 236 -35.03 29.35 -13.25
C ARG A 236 -36.07 28.72 -12.32
N GLU A 237 -35.66 28.29 -11.13
CA GLU A 237 -36.61 27.75 -10.14
C GLU A 237 -37.55 28.80 -9.54
N LEU A 238 -37.09 30.04 -9.41
CA LEU A 238 -37.96 31.13 -8.95
C LEU A 238 -39.04 31.45 -10.00
N GLY A 239 -38.76 31.25 -11.30
CA GLY A 239 -39.79 31.28 -12.34
C GLY A 239 -40.84 30.16 -12.20
N ARG A 240 -40.43 28.97 -11.74
CA ARG A 240 -41.33 27.84 -11.48
C ARG A 240 -42.13 28.02 -10.18
N ALA A 241 -41.52 28.58 -9.14
CA ALA A 241 -42.09 28.81 -7.81
C ALA A 241 -41.84 30.26 -7.30
N PRO A 242 -42.62 31.26 -7.77
CA PRO A 242 -42.35 32.68 -7.53
C PRO A 242 -42.60 33.17 -6.10
N ALA A 243 -43.36 32.43 -5.29
CA ALA A 243 -43.68 32.81 -3.89
C ALA A 243 -42.62 32.36 -2.86
N ASN A 244 -41.39 32.12 -3.29
CA ASN A 244 -40.37 31.48 -2.48
C ASN A 244 -39.35 32.49 -1.93
N GLU A 245 -39.70 33.11 -0.80
CA GLU A 245 -38.90 34.15 -0.12
C GLU A 245 -37.46 33.68 0.20
N ALA A 246 -37.29 32.41 0.58
CA ALA A 246 -35.97 31.85 0.89
C ALA A 246 -35.06 31.74 -0.34
N LEU A 247 -35.61 31.37 -1.50
CA LEU A 247 -34.87 31.32 -2.76
C LEU A 247 -34.58 32.71 -3.32
N GLU A 248 -35.48 33.67 -3.09
CA GLU A 248 -35.27 35.07 -3.42
C GLU A 248 -34.14 35.70 -2.58
N GLY A 249 -34.12 35.41 -1.27
CA GLY A 249 -33.02 35.78 -0.38
C GLY A 249 -31.69 35.16 -0.79
N PHE A 250 -31.68 33.86 -1.12
CA PHE A 250 -30.49 33.15 -1.63
C PHE A 250 -29.97 33.76 -2.94
N ARG A 251 -30.87 34.08 -3.90
CA ARG A 251 -30.52 34.78 -5.14
C ARG A 251 -29.91 36.16 -4.86
N GLY A 252 -30.45 36.89 -3.88
CA GLY A 252 -29.91 38.17 -3.42
C GLY A 252 -28.48 38.06 -2.87
N ILE A 253 -28.20 37.03 -2.05
CA ILE A 253 -26.86 36.75 -1.51
C ILE A 253 -25.87 36.42 -2.64
N MET A 254 -26.28 35.62 -3.61
CA MET A 254 -25.43 35.29 -4.77
C MET A 254 -25.17 36.51 -5.66
N ARG A 255 -26.16 37.39 -5.84
CA ARG A 255 -26.03 38.65 -6.59
C ARG A 255 -25.02 39.59 -5.94
N GLU A 256 -25.11 39.82 -4.63
CA GLU A 256 -24.20 40.73 -3.94
C GLU A 256 -22.76 40.21 -3.99
N ARG A 257 -22.57 38.89 -3.89
CA ARG A 257 -21.26 38.26 -4.05
C ARG A 257 -20.72 38.39 -5.49
N LEU A 258 -21.55 38.17 -6.52
CA LEU A 258 -21.13 38.40 -7.92
C LEU A 258 -20.77 39.85 -8.20
N ARG A 259 -21.45 40.82 -7.55
CA ARG A 259 -21.15 42.25 -7.65
C ARG A 259 -19.74 42.60 -7.17
N HIS A 260 -19.23 41.88 -6.16
CA HIS A 260 -17.86 42.07 -5.68
C HIS A 260 -16.80 41.42 -6.58
N MET A 261 -17.19 40.46 -7.44
CA MET A 261 -16.25 39.65 -8.24
C MET A 261 -16.27 39.93 -9.75
N LEU A 262 -17.32 40.56 -10.28
CA LEU A 262 -17.51 40.83 -11.71
C LEU A 262 -17.48 42.32 -12.03
N SER A 263 -17.14 42.63 -13.29
CA SER A 263 -17.33 43.99 -13.80
C SER A 263 -18.82 44.34 -13.91
N SER A 264 -19.14 45.63 -13.85
CA SER A 264 -20.52 46.14 -13.95
C SER A 264 -21.22 45.72 -15.25
N GLU A 265 -20.48 45.53 -16.34
CA GLU A 265 -21.03 45.08 -17.63
C GLU A 265 -21.34 43.57 -17.63
N GLU A 266 -20.46 42.74 -17.07
CA GLU A 266 -20.68 41.29 -16.98
C GLU A 266 -21.84 40.94 -16.04
N LEU A 267 -22.01 41.68 -14.95
CA LEU A 267 -23.14 41.52 -14.04
C LEU A 267 -24.47 41.87 -14.72
N LYS A 268 -24.51 42.97 -15.50
CA LYS A 268 -25.71 43.36 -16.26
C LYS A 268 -26.09 42.36 -17.33
N ASN A 269 -25.12 41.79 -18.05
CA ASN A 269 -25.38 40.75 -19.06
C ASN A 269 -25.93 39.47 -18.42
N LEU A 270 -25.43 39.11 -17.24
CA LEU A 270 -25.91 37.95 -16.48
C LEU A 270 -27.32 38.18 -15.89
N GLU A 271 -27.61 39.39 -15.43
CA GLU A 271 -28.95 39.80 -14.97
C GLU A 271 -29.95 39.79 -16.13
N ALA A 272 -29.57 40.26 -17.32
CA ALA A 272 -30.39 40.20 -18.53
C ALA A 272 -30.73 38.75 -18.91
N ASN A 273 -29.74 37.86 -18.94
CA ASN A 273 -29.95 36.42 -19.21
C ASN A 273 -30.86 35.76 -18.16
N ALA A 274 -30.72 36.12 -16.88
CA ALA A 274 -31.59 35.59 -15.82
C ALA A 274 -33.03 36.11 -15.94
N GLN A 275 -33.21 37.34 -16.41
CA GLN A 275 -34.52 37.97 -16.62
C GLN A 275 -35.23 37.39 -17.84
N GLU A 276 -34.51 37.08 -18.92
CA GLU A 276 -35.03 36.34 -20.08
C GLU A 276 -35.52 34.93 -19.69
N LEU A 277 -34.75 34.22 -18.86
CA LEU A 277 -35.13 32.89 -18.36
C LEU A 277 -36.37 32.92 -17.45
N LEU A 278 -36.54 33.99 -16.66
CA LEU A 278 -37.73 34.20 -15.83
C LEU A 278 -38.98 34.46 -16.70
N GLN A 279 -38.84 35.19 -17.81
CA GLN A 279 -39.93 35.47 -18.75
C GLN A 279 -40.34 34.21 -19.53
N ALA A 280 -39.40 33.40 -20.01
CA ALA A 280 -39.69 32.14 -20.70
C ALA A 280 -40.44 31.12 -19.82
N ALA A 281 -40.07 31.00 -18.53
CA ALA A 281 -40.74 30.10 -17.59
C ALA A 281 -42.18 30.53 -17.24
N THR A 282 -42.50 31.82 -17.38
CA THR A 282 -43.87 32.32 -17.22
C THR A 282 -44.75 32.11 -18.46
N GLU A 283 -44.16 32.00 -19.66
CA GLU A 283 -44.87 31.72 -20.91
C GLU A 283 -45.24 30.22 -21.06
N ASP A 284 -44.39 29.32 -20.56
CA ASP A 284 -44.67 27.86 -20.55
C ASP A 284 -45.86 27.48 -19.65
N LYS A 285 -46.15 28.25 -18.60
CA LYS A 285 -47.35 28.05 -17.75
C LYS A 285 -48.67 28.40 -18.45
N TYR A 286 -48.66 29.19 -19.53
CA TYR A 286 -49.87 29.47 -20.33
C TYR A 286 -50.13 28.43 -21.42
N SER A 287 -49.13 27.61 -21.78
CA SER A 287 -49.22 26.67 -22.90
C SER A 287 -49.58 25.24 -22.47
N ALA A 288 -49.44 24.88 -21.19
CA ALA A 288 -49.68 23.52 -20.67
C ALA A 288 -51.09 23.28 -20.07
N VAL A 289 -52.00 24.25 -20.16
CA VAL A 289 -53.39 24.12 -19.63
C VAL A 289 -54.39 23.56 -20.67
N ASN A 290 -53.99 23.43 -21.94
CA ASN A 290 -54.88 22.91 -23.01
C ASN A 290 -54.23 21.73 -23.75
N GLY A 291 -54.54 20.51 -23.32
CA GLY A 291 -54.16 19.28 -24.04
C GLY A 291 -54.58 18.03 -23.27
N ASP A 292 -55.79 17.55 -23.57
CA ASP A 292 -56.50 16.47 -22.89
C ASP A 292 -56.24 15.07 -23.49
N GLU A 293 -56.51 14.06 -22.66
CA GLU A 293 -56.96 12.67 -22.93
C GLU A 293 -56.08 11.56 -23.59
N SER A 294 -55.91 10.50 -22.76
CA SER A 294 -56.23 9.08 -23.01
C SER A 294 -55.12 8.06 -23.41
N LEU A 295 -54.83 7.12 -22.48
CA LEU A 295 -55.03 5.65 -22.60
C LEU A 295 -54.15 4.86 -21.58
N ALA A 296 -54.80 4.06 -20.73
CA ALA A 296 -54.21 2.90 -20.04
C ALA A 296 -54.47 1.63 -20.90
N PRO A 297 -54.16 0.36 -20.49
CA PRO A 297 -53.57 -0.17 -19.24
C PRO A 297 -52.58 -1.37 -19.43
N SER A 298 -51.99 -1.91 -18.34
CA SER A 298 -52.05 -3.37 -18.04
C SER A 298 -51.42 -3.77 -16.69
N LYS A 299 -52.10 -4.69 -16.01
CA LYS A 299 -51.83 -5.34 -14.71
C LYS A 299 -50.82 -6.50 -14.83
N GLY A 300 -50.20 -6.88 -13.71
CA GLY A 300 -49.56 -8.18 -13.51
C GLY A 300 -49.34 -8.51 -12.03
N THR A 301 -50.25 -9.31 -11.46
CA THR A 301 -50.25 -9.91 -10.10
C THR A 301 -49.53 -11.25 -10.06
N GLY A 302 -48.94 -11.62 -8.91
CA GLY A 302 -48.60 -13.02 -8.53
C GLY A 302 -47.58 -13.09 -7.38
N GLN A 303 -47.95 -13.12 -6.09
CA GLN A 303 -48.38 -14.25 -5.23
C GLN A 303 -47.23 -15.07 -4.56
N VAL A 304 -47.05 -14.84 -3.25
CA VAL A 304 -46.87 -15.76 -2.09
C VAL A 304 -45.97 -17.02 -2.22
N PHE A 305 -45.00 -17.19 -1.30
CA PHE A 305 -44.93 -18.35 -0.37
C PHE A 305 -43.97 -18.13 0.82
N SER A 306 -44.45 -18.57 1.98
CA SER A 306 -43.79 -18.70 3.28
C SER A 306 -43.33 -20.15 3.48
N ALA A 307 -42.19 -20.37 4.15
CA ALA A 307 -41.98 -21.56 4.98
C ALA A 307 -40.89 -21.32 6.04
N GLN A 308 -41.29 -21.51 7.30
CA GLN A 308 -40.47 -21.62 8.50
C GLN A 308 -39.64 -22.92 8.49
N THR A 309 -38.47 -22.95 9.15
CA THR A 309 -38.18 -23.90 10.26
C THR A 309 -36.83 -23.66 10.96
N GLN A 310 -36.92 -23.36 12.26
CA GLN A 310 -36.18 -23.90 13.42
C GLN A 310 -34.63 -23.89 13.54
N ALA A 311 -34.20 -23.38 14.71
CA ALA A 311 -32.85 -23.32 15.32
C ALA A 311 -32.32 -24.71 15.80
N PRO A 312 -31.17 -24.86 16.51
CA PRO A 312 -30.05 -23.95 16.90
C PRO A 312 -28.63 -24.59 16.65
N PRO A 313 -27.52 -23.94 17.06
CA PRO A 313 -26.53 -24.69 17.86
C PRO A 313 -25.97 -23.84 19.04
N ILE A 314 -25.97 -24.33 20.27
CA ILE A 314 -24.97 -25.23 20.89
C ILE A 314 -23.59 -24.56 21.01
N LEU A 315 -23.33 -24.15 22.26
CA LEU A 315 -22.04 -23.77 22.84
C LEU A 315 -20.99 -24.87 22.65
N LEU A 316 -19.84 -24.52 22.07
CA LEU A 316 -18.58 -25.24 22.30
C LEU A 316 -17.44 -24.21 22.44
N SER A 317 -16.97 -24.08 23.67
CA SER A 317 -15.72 -23.45 24.08
C SER A 317 -14.55 -24.40 23.83
N GLU A 318 -13.48 -23.92 23.20
CA GLU A 318 -12.21 -24.66 23.12
C GLU A 318 -11.14 -23.94 23.95
N ASP A 319 -10.97 -24.40 25.19
CA ASP A 319 -9.74 -24.28 25.95
C ASP A 319 -9.25 -25.69 26.32
N ASN A 320 -7.95 -25.89 26.13
CA ASN A 320 -7.03 -26.85 26.76
C ASN A 320 -6.92 -28.33 26.32
N THR A 321 -5.68 -28.68 25.93
CA THR A 321 -4.85 -29.78 26.49
C THR A 321 -3.36 -29.34 26.36
N SER A 322 -2.68 -28.76 27.36
CA SER A 322 -2.01 -29.32 28.57
C SER A 322 -1.05 -30.50 28.31
N GLY A 323 0.19 -30.57 28.82
CA GLY A 323 0.89 -29.66 29.73
C GLY A 323 2.30 -30.14 30.13
N SER A 324 3.01 -29.28 30.89
CA SER A 324 3.94 -29.67 31.96
C SER A 324 4.15 -28.47 32.90
N GLU A 325 3.97 -28.74 34.18
CA GLU A 325 3.85 -27.79 35.29
C GLU A 325 5.18 -27.13 35.65
N VAL A 326 5.25 -25.80 35.56
CA VAL A 326 6.09 -24.95 36.41
C VAL A 326 5.27 -23.69 36.67
N ASP A 327 4.92 -23.46 37.94
CA ASP A 327 4.23 -22.26 38.43
C ASP A 327 4.91 -20.99 37.89
N THR A 328 4.37 -20.48 36.80
CA THR A 328 4.73 -19.17 36.25
C THR A 328 3.58 -18.25 36.57
N VAL A 329 3.84 -17.33 37.50
CA VAL A 329 3.02 -16.17 37.82
C VAL A 329 2.37 -15.63 36.54
N LEU A 330 1.03 -15.64 36.50
CA LEU A 330 0.26 -15.06 35.40
C LEU A 330 0.86 -13.69 35.04
N PRO A 331 1.23 -13.44 33.78
CA PRO A 331 1.76 -12.15 33.39
C PRO A 331 0.67 -11.12 33.63
N VAL A 332 0.94 -10.19 34.53
CA VAL A 332 0.06 -9.06 34.83
C VAL A 332 -0.13 -8.28 33.52
N VAL A 333 -1.31 -8.42 32.92
CA VAL A 333 -1.70 -7.69 31.71
C VAL A 333 -1.93 -6.23 32.11
N HIS A 334 -0.96 -5.37 31.83
CA HIS A 334 -1.12 -3.93 32.02
C HIS A 334 -1.48 -3.24 30.70
N GLY A 335 -2.77 -2.88 30.60
CA GLY A 335 -3.39 -2.10 29.54
C GLY A 335 -4.91 -2.07 29.75
N PRO A 336 -5.66 -1.06 29.25
CA PRO A 336 -7.11 -1.09 29.32
C PRO A 336 -7.64 -2.36 28.65
N ALA A 337 -8.58 -3.05 29.28
CA ALA A 337 -9.19 -4.25 28.73
C ALA A 337 -9.71 -3.97 27.32
N LEU A 338 -9.35 -4.83 26.37
CA LEU A 338 -9.91 -4.75 25.02
C LEU A 338 -11.44 -4.93 25.11
N PRO A 339 -12.23 -4.18 24.33
CA PRO A 339 -13.65 -4.44 24.21
C PRO A 339 -13.91 -5.90 23.81
N PRO A 340 -15.02 -6.51 24.25
CA PRO A 340 -15.34 -7.88 23.87
C PRO A 340 -15.33 -8.03 22.34
N ASN A 341 -14.73 -9.12 21.84
CA ASN A 341 -14.61 -9.49 20.43
C ASN A 341 -13.63 -8.66 19.57
N TRP A 342 -12.85 -7.76 20.16
CA TRP A 342 -11.75 -7.09 19.47
C TRP A 342 -10.47 -7.94 19.53
N TYR A 343 -9.74 -8.02 18.43
CA TYR A 343 -8.47 -8.75 18.35
C TYR A 343 -7.32 -7.81 17.98
N ILE A 344 -6.09 -8.22 18.27
CA ILE A 344 -4.89 -7.49 17.90
C ILE A 344 -4.35 -8.08 16.60
N ASP A 345 -4.24 -7.26 15.54
CA ASP A 345 -3.78 -7.72 14.23
C ASP A 345 -2.27 -8.06 14.21
N GLU A 346 -1.83 -8.63 13.08
CA GLU A 346 -0.43 -8.91 12.79
C GLU A 346 0.46 -7.67 12.80
N GLN A 347 -0.05 -6.46 13.03
CA GLN A 347 0.66 -5.19 13.17
C GLN A 347 0.57 -4.62 14.61
N GLY A 348 -0.07 -5.32 15.55
CA GLY A 348 -0.19 -4.92 16.95
C GLY A 348 -1.30 -3.91 17.21
N ARG A 349 -2.27 -3.77 16.30
CA ARG A 349 -3.36 -2.81 16.40
C ARG A 349 -4.64 -3.52 16.79
N SER A 350 -5.36 -2.95 17.75
CA SER A 350 -6.69 -3.41 18.09
C SER A 350 -7.65 -3.15 16.91
N ARG A 351 -8.25 -4.22 16.40
CA ARG A 351 -9.23 -4.20 15.32
C ARG A 351 -10.61 -4.52 15.90
N PRO A 352 -11.68 -3.88 15.41
CA PRO A 352 -13.03 -4.36 15.65
C PRO A 352 -13.21 -5.75 15.01
N PRO A 353 -14.19 -6.55 15.50
CA PRO A 353 -14.54 -7.83 14.88
C PRO A 353 -14.89 -7.61 13.40
N CYS A 354 -14.49 -8.55 12.53
CA CYS A 354 -14.78 -8.47 11.10
C CYS A 354 -16.30 -8.51 10.87
N GLU A 355 -16.84 -7.45 10.26
CA GLU A 355 -18.29 -7.29 10.05
C GLU A 355 -18.80 -8.12 8.85
N THR A 356 -17.92 -8.58 7.95
CA THR A 356 -18.28 -9.40 6.77
C THR A 356 -17.50 -10.71 6.69
N GLU A 357 -18.15 -11.79 6.25
CA GLU A 357 -17.54 -13.11 6.05
C GLU A 357 -16.38 -13.07 5.04
N ASP A 358 -16.46 -12.20 4.03
CA ASP A 358 -15.38 -11.99 3.06
C ASP A 358 -14.13 -11.39 3.71
N GLN A 359 -14.29 -10.50 4.68
CA GLN A 359 -13.17 -9.93 5.40
C GLN A 359 -12.51 -10.97 6.33
N LYS A 360 -13.31 -11.80 7.02
CA LYS A 360 -12.80 -12.93 7.81
C LYS A 360 -12.01 -13.90 6.94
N ARG A 361 -12.51 -14.24 5.74
CA ARG A 361 -11.80 -15.09 4.78
C ARG A 361 -10.48 -14.46 4.32
N ARG A 362 -10.46 -13.18 3.98
CA ARG A 362 -9.22 -12.47 3.56
C ARG A 362 -8.18 -12.41 4.67
N GLU A 363 -8.60 -12.15 5.90
CA GLU A 363 -7.68 -12.10 7.05
C GLU A 363 -7.16 -13.48 7.43
N LYS A 364 -8.03 -14.51 7.41
CA LYS A 364 -7.62 -15.92 7.57
C LYS A 364 -6.61 -16.31 6.49
N PHE A 365 -6.88 -15.96 5.24
CA PHE A 365 -5.97 -16.20 4.12
C PHE A 365 -4.61 -15.53 4.35
N ALA A 366 -4.58 -14.23 4.64
CA ALA A 366 -3.33 -13.50 4.85
C ALA A 366 -2.49 -14.09 6.00
N ARG A 367 -3.15 -14.47 7.10
CA ARG A 367 -2.51 -15.07 8.27
C ARG A 367 -1.89 -16.43 7.97
N LEU A 368 -2.67 -17.31 7.33
CA LEU A 368 -2.20 -18.66 6.97
C LEU A 368 -1.12 -18.59 5.89
N GLU A 369 -1.27 -17.72 4.89
CA GLU A 369 -0.27 -17.48 3.85
C GLU A 369 1.04 -17.00 4.46
N PHE A 370 1.00 -15.99 5.34
CA PHE A 370 2.20 -15.45 5.97
C PHE A 370 2.95 -16.52 6.77
N ARG A 371 2.23 -17.29 7.59
CA ARG A 371 2.78 -18.38 8.41
C ARG A 371 3.42 -19.46 7.54
N ALA A 372 2.69 -19.95 6.53
CA ALA A 372 3.16 -21.00 5.63
C ALA A 372 4.36 -20.54 4.80
N LYS A 373 4.32 -19.31 4.26
CA LYS A 373 5.41 -18.73 3.47
C LYS A 373 6.67 -18.53 4.30
N LYS A 374 6.56 -18.03 5.54
CA LYS A 374 7.71 -17.87 6.43
C LYS A 374 8.32 -19.21 6.81
N ALA A 375 7.50 -20.23 7.06
CA ALA A 375 7.99 -21.56 7.33
C ALA A 375 8.71 -22.16 6.11
N TYR A 376 8.13 -22.04 4.91
CA TYR A 376 8.77 -22.45 3.66
C TYR A 376 10.13 -21.75 3.44
N GLU A 377 10.18 -20.43 3.63
CA GLU A 377 11.42 -19.64 3.50
C GLU A 377 12.53 -20.14 4.45
N THR A 378 12.18 -20.57 5.68
CA THR A 378 13.14 -21.12 6.65
C THR A 378 13.66 -22.53 6.33
N VAL A 379 12.89 -23.33 5.60
CA VAL A 379 13.27 -24.69 5.17
C VAL A 379 14.12 -24.65 3.91
N ILE A 380 13.67 -23.92 2.89
CA ILE A 380 14.30 -23.90 1.57
C ILE A 380 15.47 -22.94 1.51
N GLY A 381 15.44 -21.85 2.30
CA GLY A 381 16.43 -20.78 2.21
C GLY A 381 16.28 -20.02 0.90
N VAL A 382 15.13 -19.37 0.71
CA VAL A 382 14.84 -18.60 -0.52
C VAL A 382 15.94 -17.55 -0.72
N PRO A 383 16.63 -17.53 -1.88
CA PRO A 383 17.69 -16.56 -2.11
C PRO A 383 17.13 -15.15 -1.97
N GLU A 384 17.73 -14.36 -1.08
CA GLU A 384 17.34 -12.96 -0.88
C GLU A 384 17.44 -12.23 -2.22
N GLN A 385 16.32 -11.68 -2.69
CA GLN A 385 16.36 -10.70 -3.77
C GLN A 385 17.22 -9.56 -3.28
N ARG A 386 18.45 -9.46 -3.80
CA ARG A 386 19.29 -8.29 -3.53
C ARG A 386 18.50 -7.09 -4.05
N PRO A 387 18.09 -6.15 -3.19
CA PRO A 387 17.44 -4.94 -3.67
C PRO A 387 18.43 -4.23 -4.59
N ASP A 388 17.88 -3.63 -5.63
CA ASP A 388 18.61 -3.07 -6.75
C ASP A 388 19.80 -2.22 -6.24
N PRO A 389 21.05 -2.57 -6.63
CA PRO A 389 22.23 -1.82 -6.18
C PRO A 389 22.13 -0.34 -6.54
N LEU A 390 21.47 0.00 -7.66
CA LEU A 390 21.22 1.39 -8.06
C LEU A 390 20.24 2.06 -7.11
N GLN A 391 19.16 1.38 -6.72
CA GLN A 391 18.19 1.93 -5.77
C GLN A 391 18.83 2.16 -4.38
N ARG A 392 19.71 1.25 -3.94
CA ARG A 392 20.49 1.45 -2.70
C ARG A 392 21.46 2.62 -2.82
N GLN A 393 22.14 2.76 -3.96
CA GLN A 393 23.08 3.85 -4.20
C GLN A 393 22.35 5.20 -4.30
N ILE A 394 21.24 5.28 -5.02
CA ILE A 394 20.40 6.48 -5.13
C ILE A 394 19.83 6.88 -3.76
N ALA A 395 19.35 5.91 -2.96
CA ALA A 395 18.86 6.20 -1.62
C ALA A 395 20.00 6.70 -0.69
N ALA A 396 21.20 6.15 -0.83
CA ALA A 396 22.37 6.60 -0.08
C ALA A 396 22.83 8.01 -0.50
N THR A 397 22.92 8.28 -1.81
CA THR A 397 23.33 9.61 -2.32
C THR A 397 22.31 10.68 -2.00
N LEU A 398 21.01 10.38 -2.06
CA LEU A 398 19.96 11.30 -1.63
C LEU A 398 20.03 11.57 -0.12
N GLY A 399 20.29 10.55 0.69
CA GLY A 399 20.48 10.70 2.14
C GLY A 399 21.70 11.55 2.48
N GLU A 400 22.83 11.35 1.80
CA GLU A 400 24.04 12.15 1.96
C GLU A 400 23.84 13.60 1.50
N ALA A 401 23.15 13.82 0.37
CA ALA A 401 22.82 15.16 -0.10
C ALA A 401 21.92 15.92 0.89
N GLN A 402 20.94 15.25 1.49
CA GLN A 402 20.07 15.84 2.51
C GLN A 402 20.84 16.22 3.79
N LEU A 403 21.81 15.40 4.20
CA LEU A 403 22.68 15.68 5.34
C LEU A 403 23.69 16.79 5.05
N ALA A 404 24.16 16.92 3.82
CA ALA A 404 25.00 18.04 3.38
C ALA A 404 24.23 19.37 3.44
N VAL A 405 22.98 19.39 2.95
CA VAL A 405 22.08 20.56 3.05
C VAL A 405 21.81 20.91 4.52
N LEU A 406 21.60 19.91 5.39
CA LEU A 406 21.46 20.14 6.84
C LEU A 406 22.72 20.79 7.44
N ALA A 407 23.91 20.33 7.05
CA ALA A 407 25.17 20.91 7.50
C ALA A 407 25.31 22.37 7.07
N GLU A 408 24.98 22.69 5.81
CA GLU A 408 24.98 24.07 5.30
C GLU A 408 23.98 24.97 6.02
N GLN A 409 22.75 24.49 6.22
CA GLN A 409 21.68 25.20 6.94
C GLN A 409 22.05 25.49 8.40
N CYS A 410 22.71 24.54 9.08
CA CYS A 410 23.15 24.72 10.46
C CYS A 410 24.39 25.62 10.58
N ASN A 411 25.16 25.78 9.50
CA ASN A 411 26.33 26.66 9.43
C ASN A 411 26.00 28.08 8.91
N SER A 412 24.77 28.35 8.44
CA SER A 412 24.40 29.69 7.96
C SER A 412 24.28 30.70 9.10
N GLN A 413 24.39 31.99 8.78
CA GLN A 413 24.20 33.09 9.74
C GLN A 413 23.05 34.00 9.28
N PRO A 414 21.86 33.96 9.93
CA PRO A 414 21.48 33.06 11.04
C PRO A 414 21.29 31.59 10.58
N PRO A 415 21.42 30.61 11.49
CA PRO A 415 21.24 29.19 11.15
C PRO A 415 19.78 28.88 10.85
N ASP A 416 19.53 28.15 9.76
CA ASP A 416 18.21 27.63 9.41
C ASP A 416 18.04 26.23 10.03
N LEU A 417 17.10 26.12 10.96
CA LEU A 417 16.95 24.94 11.82
C LEU A 417 15.63 24.21 11.57
N GLN A 418 14.93 24.57 10.50
CA GLN A 418 13.63 23.99 10.14
C GLN A 418 13.72 22.49 9.81
N SER A 419 14.89 22.02 9.35
CA SER A 419 15.12 20.63 8.96
C SER A 419 15.46 19.70 10.13
N VAL A 420 16.04 20.21 11.23
CA VAL A 420 16.47 19.42 12.40
C VAL A 420 15.33 18.59 13.01
N PRO A 421 14.12 19.14 13.27
CA PRO A 421 12.98 18.37 13.79
C PRO A 421 12.55 17.22 12.86
N VAL A 422 12.70 17.39 11.54
CA VAL A 422 12.35 16.36 10.55
C VAL A 422 13.31 15.19 10.66
N PHE A 423 14.62 15.44 10.74
CA PHE A 423 15.61 14.38 10.93
C PHE A 423 15.49 13.69 12.29
N LEU A 424 15.18 14.43 13.36
CA LEU A 424 14.93 13.84 14.67
C LEU A 424 13.73 12.89 14.64
N ASN A 425 12.60 13.30 14.04
CA ASN A 425 11.45 12.41 13.87
C ASN A 425 11.81 11.17 13.05
N ALA A 426 12.63 11.31 12.00
CA ALA A 426 13.09 10.18 11.20
C ALA A 426 13.97 9.20 12.01
N VAL A 427 14.82 9.69 12.91
CA VAL A 427 15.60 8.84 13.84
C VAL A 427 14.68 8.08 14.80
N ILE A 428 13.67 8.76 15.34
CA ILE A 428 12.70 8.16 16.27
C ILE A 428 11.89 7.08 15.56
N ASP A 429 11.29 7.41 14.42
CA ASP A 429 10.51 6.46 13.61
C ASP A 429 11.38 5.27 13.18
N GLY A 430 12.63 5.53 12.79
CA GLY A 430 13.61 4.51 12.47
C GLY A 430 13.87 3.56 13.64
N LEU A 431 14.19 4.11 14.82
CA LEU A 431 14.47 3.31 16.01
C LEU A 431 13.23 2.51 16.45
N LEU A 432 12.04 3.13 16.49
CA LEU A 432 10.80 2.45 16.83
C LEU A 432 10.44 1.35 15.83
N SER A 433 10.71 1.56 14.54
CA SER A 433 10.50 0.54 13.51
C SER A 433 11.41 -0.68 13.70
N ALA A 434 12.66 -0.46 14.12
CA ALA A 434 13.65 -1.51 14.37
C ALA A 434 13.34 -2.36 15.61
N LEU A 435 12.59 -1.82 16.57
CA LEU A 435 12.32 -2.51 17.84
C LEU A 435 11.09 -3.43 17.80
N PRO A 436 11.12 -4.55 18.55
CA PRO A 436 9.94 -5.38 18.80
C PRO A 436 8.80 -4.57 19.44
N ARG A 437 7.56 -4.91 19.06
CA ARG A 437 6.37 -4.09 19.36
C ARG A 437 6.14 -3.78 20.83
N ARG A 438 6.44 -4.75 21.70
CA ARG A 438 6.33 -4.62 23.16
C ARG A 438 7.17 -3.49 23.76
N PHE A 439 8.23 -3.06 23.06
CA PHE A 439 9.12 -2.00 23.53
C PHE A 439 8.85 -0.63 22.91
N ARG A 440 8.05 -0.56 21.84
CA ARG A 440 7.85 0.68 21.08
C ARG A 440 7.22 1.79 21.90
N THR A 441 6.14 1.50 22.61
CA THR A 441 5.41 2.49 23.43
C THR A 441 6.27 3.03 24.58
N ARG A 442 7.04 2.15 25.24
CA ARG A 442 7.98 2.52 26.29
C ARG A 442 9.12 3.39 25.76
N VAL A 443 9.77 2.96 24.68
CA VAL A 443 10.91 3.68 24.10
C VAL A 443 10.48 5.01 23.49
N GLU A 444 9.28 5.09 22.90
CA GLU A 444 8.70 6.34 22.39
C GLU A 444 8.49 7.36 23.52
N GLN A 445 8.02 6.89 24.69
CA GLN A 445 7.86 7.75 25.87
C GLN A 445 9.22 8.17 26.43
N GLU A 446 10.16 7.23 26.62
CA GLU A 446 11.51 7.53 27.11
C GLU A 446 12.25 8.53 26.18
N ILE A 447 12.09 8.42 24.86
CA ILE A 447 12.66 9.36 23.88
C ILE A 447 12.04 10.76 24.03
N ARG A 448 10.72 10.85 24.20
CA ARG A 448 10.02 12.13 24.42
C ARG A 448 10.37 12.75 25.77
N ASP A 449 10.74 11.95 26.75
CA ASP A 449 11.17 12.44 28.06
C ASP A 449 12.63 12.90 28.03
N VAL A 450 13.49 12.22 27.25
CA VAL A 450 14.89 12.64 26.99
C VAL A 450 14.95 13.89 26.10
N LEU A 451 13.97 14.07 25.20
CA LEU A 451 13.82 15.23 24.34
C LEU A 451 12.70 16.13 24.86
N ASP A 452 13.02 17.15 25.65
CA ASP A 452 12.02 18.19 25.94
C ASP A 452 11.68 18.96 24.65
N TRP A 453 10.62 18.53 23.98
CA TRP A 453 10.13 19.04 22.70
C TRP A 453 9.79 20.53 22.74
N ARG A 454 9.54 21.07 23.95
CA ARG A 454 9.29 22.50 24.16
C ARG A 454 10.59 23.29 24.27
N VAL A 455 11.70 22.67 24.67
CA VAL A 455 13.03 23.29 24.76
C VAL A 455 13.76 23.21 23.43
N VAL A 456 13.72 22.05 22.74
CA VAL A 456 14.30 21.88 21.40
C VAL A 456 13.66 22.85 20.38
N ARG A 457 12.35 23.09 20.49
CA ARG A 457 11.64 24.05 19.62
C ARG A 457 11.93 25.52 19.99
N ARG A 458 12.34 25.83 21.23
CA ARG A 458 12.57 27.21 21.71
C ARG A 458 14.03 27.66 21.66
N SER A 459 15.00 26.76 21.65
CA SER A 459 16.43 27.14 21.70
C SER A 459 17.33 26.09 21.04
N VAL A 460 17.52 26.18 19.73
CA VAL A 460 18.59 25.43 19.05
C VAL A 460 19.93 26.20 19.09
N MET A 461 19.91 27.50 19.40
CA MET A 461 21.11 28.28 19.76
C MET A 461 21.61 27.99 21.20
N GLY A 462 20.92 27.12 21.95
CA GLY A 462 21.15 26.93 23.38
C GLY A 462 21.90 25.66 23.78
N SER A 463 21.94 24.57 23.00
CA SER A 463 22.62 23.36 23.49
C SER A 463 22.85 22.28 22.40
N PRO A 464 24.05 22.22 21.77
CA PRO A 464 24.55 20.98 21.16
C PRO A 464 24.48 19.77 22.11
N SER A 465 24.41 20.00 23.43
CA SER A 465 24.18 18.97 24.44
C SER A 465 22.85 18.23 24.31
N ASN A 466 21.79 18.82 23.73
CA ASN A 466 20.51 18.11 23.53
C ASN A 466 20.59 17.07 22.40
N ILE A 467 21.26 17.40 21.30
CA ILE A 467 21.51 16.46 20.20
C ILE A 467 22.51 15.38 20.64
N SER A 468 23.53 15.76 21.42
CA SER A 468 24.46 14.82 22.06
C SER A 468 23.72 13.85 23.00
N ALA A 469 22.82 14.36 23.86
CA ALA A 469 22.01 13.53 24.76
C ALA A 469 21.14 12.53 24.00
N LEU A 470 20.49 12.96 22.90
CA LEU A 470 19.73 12.06 22.06
C LEU A 470 20.63 11.03 21.37
N ALA A 471 21.74 11.45 20.77
CA ALA A 471 22.67 10.55 20.12
C ALA A 471 23.16 9.47 21.09
N ARG A 472 23.54 9.87 22.31
CA ARG A 472 23.93 8.96 23.38
C ARG A 472 22.80 8.00 23.77
N TYR A 473 21.56 8.49 23.88
CA TYR A 473 20.40 7.66 24.21
C TYR A 473 20.04 6.66 23.09
N VAL A 474 19.91 7.13 21.85
CA VAL A 474 19.59 6.30 20.67
C VAL A 474 20.65 5.22 20.50
N MET A 475 21.93 5.60 20.56
CA MET A 475 23.03 4.64 20.42
C MET A 475 23.11 3.66 21.58
N ARG A 476 22.79 4.08 22.82
CA ARG A 476 22.65 3.16 23.96
C ARG A 476 21.50 2.17 23.73
N LYS A 477 20.34 2.59 23.22
CA LYS A 477 19.26 1.68 22.85
C LYS A 477 19.66 0.74 21.72
N VAL A 478 20.43 1.22 20.74
CA VAL A 478 21.00 0.35 19.70
C VAL A 478 21.94 -0.70 20.29
N ALA A 479 22.77 -0.34 21.27
CA ALA A 479 23.65 -1.30 21.96
C ALA A 479 22.86 -2.30 22.82
N GLU A 480 21.84 -1.84 23.56
CA GLU A 480 20.98 -2.67 24.43
C GLU A 480 20.18 -3.71 23.63
N TYR A 481 19.63 -3.33 22.48
CA TYR A 481 18.77 -4.20 21.66
C TYR A 481 19.51 -4.86 20.48
N GLY A 482 20.76 -4.50 20.26
CA GLY A 482 21.61 -5.01 19.19
C GLY A 482 22.33 -6.30 19.55
N SER A 483 23.29 -6.69 18.71
CA SER A 483 24.15 -7.84 18.99
C SER A 483 25.12 -7.52 20.15
N PRO A 484 25.29 -8.40 21.15
CA PRO A 484 26.20 -8.15 22.27
C PRO A 484 27.65 -7.98 21.82
N ALA A 485 28.04 -8.61 20.70
CA ALA A 485 29.38 -8.49 20.13
C ALA A 485 29.72 -7.06 19.67
N ASN A 486 28.73 -6.26 19.29
CA ASN A 486 28.92 -4.91 18.77
C ASN A 486 28.59 -3.83 19.80
N ALA A 487 28.13 -4.22 20.99
CA ALA A 487 27.60 -3.29 21.99
C ALA A 487 28.68 -2.29 22.45
N ASN A 488 29.89 -2.79 22.76
CA ASN A 488 31.01 -1.94 23.18
C ASN A 488 31.43 -0.95 22.08
N ASP A 489 31.63 -1.44 20.85
CA ASP A 489 31.96 -0.59 19.70
C ASP A 489 30.90 0.50 19.45
N THR A 490 29.61 0.16 19.58
CA THR A 490 28.52 1.13 19.43
C THR A 490 28.48 2.17 20.56
N LEU A 491 28.87 1.80 21.78
CA LEU A 491 28.95 2.71 22.93
C LEU A 491 30.19 3.62 22.83
N GLU A 492 31.32 3.10 22.37
CA GLU A 492 32.51 3.90 22.07
C GLU A 492 32.21 4.93 20.98
N LEU A 493 31.60 4.52 19.86
CA LEU A 493 31.15 5.42 18.80
C LEU A 493 30.18 6.49 19.32
N ALA A 494 29.26 6.13 20.23
CA ALA A 494 28.35 7.07 20.86
C ALA A 494 29.09 8.13 21.69
N SER A 495 30.13 7.72 22.42
CA SER A 495 30.94 8.63 23.25
C SER A 495 31.73 9.63 22.40
N THR A 496 32.34 9.16 21.30
CA THR A 496 33.10 10.02 20.37
C THR A 496 32.21 11.08 19.72
N ILE A 497 31.04 10.68 19.21
CA ILE A 497 30.12 11.61 18.53
C ILE A 497 29.49 12.59 19.53
N SER A 498 29.19 12.13 20.74
CA SER A 498 28.69 13.01 21.80
C SER A 498 29.75 14.06 22.16
N SER A 499 31.02 13.67 22.23
CA SER A 499 32.14 14.59 22.45
C SER A 499 32.31 15.57 21.30
N GLU A 500 32.22 15.12 20.04
CA GLU A 500 32.35 15.97 18.84
C GLU A 500 31.22 17.01 18.73
N LEU A 501 30.00 16.63 19.12
CA LEU A 501 28.87 17.55 19.20
C LEU A 501 29.05 18.58 20.32
N GLU A 502 29.53 18.15 21.49
CA GLU A 502 29.78 19.02 22.64
C GLU A 502 30.96 19.99 22.41
N SER A 503 31.99 19.57 21.66
CA SER A 503 33.13 20.39 21.28
C SER A 503 32.91 21.20 19.99
N CYS A 504 31.82 20.97 19.26
CA CYS A 504 31.50 21.62 17.97
C CYS A 504 32.61 21.48 16.90
N THR A 505 33.40 20.41 16.94
CA THR A 505 34.53 20.19 16.01
C THR A 505 34.14 19.23 14.88
N PRO A 506 34.39 19.54 13.58
CA PRO A 506 35.09 20.71 13.02
C PRO A 506 34.20 21.97 12.84
N TYR A 507 32.90 21.81 12.59
CA TYR A 507 31.89 22.88 12.56
C TYR A 507 30.56 22.30 13.07
N LEU A 508 29.70 23.13 13.69
CA LEU A 508 28.44 22.68 14.31
C LEU A 508 27.56 21.90 13.32
N GLY A 509 27.34 22.42 12.11
CA GLY A 509 26.50 21.75 11.11
C GLY A 509 27.05 20.40 10.65
N THR A 510 28.38 20.29 10.51
CA THR A 510 29.04 19.04 10.12
C THR A 510 28.99 18.00 11.25
N ALA A 511 29.16 18.42 12.50
CA ALA A 511 29.02 17.55 13.67
C ALA A 511 27.58 17.02 13.82
N VAL A 512 26.58 17.89 13.63
CA VAL A 512 25.16 17.52 13.65
C VAL A 512 24.82 16.54 12.51
N ALA A 513 25.27 16.81 11.28
CA ALA A 513 25.07 15.91 10.16
C ALA A 513 25.75 14.54 10.36
N ASN A 514 26.97 14.52 10.91
CA ASN A 514 27.68 13.28 11.23
C ASN A 514 26.97 12.46 12.31
N ALA A 515 26.40 13.11 13.33
CA ALA A 515 25.63 12.43 14.37
C ALA A 515 24.38 11.76 13.79
N PHE A 516 23.62 12.45 12.93
CA PHE A 516 22.47 11.86 12.23
C PHE A 516 22.87 10.71 11.32
N ARG A 517 23.95 10.86 10.55
CA ARG A 517 24.50 9.81 9.68
C ARG A 517 24.77 8.52 10.46
N VAL A 518 25.44 8.65 11.61
CA VAL A 518 25.78 7.50 12.44
C VAL A 518 24.52 6.90 13.06
N MET A 519 23.62 7.71 13.63
CA MET A 519 22.35 7.22 14.18
C MET A 519 21.54 6.43 13.16
N PHE A 520 21.37 6.92 11.93
CA PHE A 520 20.66 6.19 10.87
C PHE A 520 21.34 4.86 10.51
N SER A 521 22.66 4.87 10.37
CA SER A 521 23.42 3.65 10.06
C SER A 521 23.31 2.59 11.17
N SER A 522 23.34 3.03 12.43
CA SER A 522 23.25 2.20 13.62
C SER A 522 21.84 1.62 13.80
N ILE A 523 20.80 2.41 13.56
CA ILE A 523 19.40 1.96 13.55
C ILE A 523 19.17 0.93 12.45
N ARG A 524 19.74 1.12 11.26
CA ARG A 524 19.64 0.15 10.16
C ARG A 524 20.31 -1.17 10.54
N LYS A 525 21.52 -1.13 11.10
CA LYS A 525 22.22 -2.31 11.61
C LYS A 525 21.43 -3.01 12.72
N LEU A 526 20.76 -2.25 13.60
CA LEU A 526 19.86 -2.78 14.62
C LEU A 526 18.68 -3.51 13.98
N HIS A 527 18.00 -2.90 13.01
CA HIS A 527 16.87 -3.52 12.31
C HIS A 527 17.27 -4.85 11.66
N GLU A 528 18.40 -4.89 10.97
CA GLU A 528 18.94 -6.12 10.37
C GLU A 528 19.30 -7.18 11.43
N SER A 529 19.87 -6.75 12.56
CA SER A 529 20.23 -7.64 13.67
C SER A 529 19.00 -8.21 14.36
N VAL A 530 18.01 -7.39 14.71
CA VAL A 530 16.76 -7.81 15.35
C VAL A 530 15.98 -8.75 14.43
N ALA A 531 15.91 -8.46 13.13
CA ALA A 531 15.30 -9.36 12.15
C ALA A 531 16.03 -10.72 12.11
N ARG A 532 17.37 -10.72 12.07
CA ARG A 532 18.16 -11.95 12.08
C ARG A 532 17.99 -12.75 13.38
N TYR A 533 18.04 -12.10 14.54
CA TYR A 533 17.88 -12.76 15.85
C TYR A 533 16.47 -13.29 16.08
N SER A 534 15.44 -12.53 15.72
CA SER A 534 14.04 -12.99 15.82
C SER A 534 13.78 -14.18 14.91
N LEU A 535 14.32 -14.17 13.68
CA LEU A 535 14.27 -15.34 12.81
C LEU A 535 15.03 -16.52 13.41
N LEU A 536 16.24 -16.34 13.93
CA LEU A 536 16.99 -17.43 14.58
C LEU A 536 16.20 -18.06 15.73
N SER A 537 15.57 -17.25 16.60
CA SER A 537 14.82 -17.77 17.75
C SER A 537 13.57 -18.58 17.39
N ILE A 538 12.96 -18.32 16.24
CA ILE A 538 11.71 -18.99 15.81
C ILE A 538 12.01 -19.98 14.66
N SER A 539 13.21 -19.95 14.08
CA SER A 539 13.57 -20.74 12.88
C SER A 539 13.40 -22.23 13.07
N GLN A 540 13.75 -22.77 14.25
CA GLN A 540 13.59 -24.18 14.54
C GLN A 540 12.10 -24.57 14.61
N GLN A 541 11.29 -23.79 15.32
CA GLN A 541 9.85 -24.02 15.42
C GLN A 541 9.15 -23.89 14.05
N LEU A 542 9.57 -22.92 13.23
CA LEU A 542 9.07 -22.76 11.87
C LEU A 542 9.45 -23.94 10.98
N ARG A 543 10.68 -24.45 11.09
CA ARG A 543 11.16 -25.60 10.34
C ARG A 543 10.41 -26.88 10.72
N GLU A 544 10.24 -27.14 12.02
CA GLU A 544 9.52 -28.31 12.53
C GLU A 544 8.05 -28.30 12.12
N ASN A 545 7.42 -27.12 12.05
CA ASN A 545 6.00 -26.99 11.71
C ASN A 545 5.74 -26.54 10.25
N ALA A 546 6.74 -26.58 9.36
CA ALA A 546 6.56 -26.09 8.00
C ALA A 546 5.54 -26.90 7.21
N VAL A 547 5.63 -28.22 7.26
CA VAL A 547 4.67 -29.13 6.59
C VAL A 547 3.24 -28.92 7.09
N PRO A 548 2.94 -28.94 8.41
CA PRO A 548 1.57 -28.74 8.88
C PRO A 548 1.03 -27.35 8.53
N PHE A 549 1.82 -26.28 8.64
CA PHE A 549 1.34 -24.93 8.31
C PHE A 549 1.02 -24.78 6.81
N MET A 550 1.83 -25.38 5.94
CA MET A 550 1.56 -25.35 4.50
C MET A 550 0.35 -26.21 4.14
N ARG A 551 0.18 -27.38 4.75
CA ARG A 551 -1.01 -28.23 4.53
C ARG A 551 -2.29 -27.54 5.02
N GLU A 552 -2.25 -26.91 6.20
CA GLU A 552 -3.34 -26.11 6.73
C GLU A 552 -3.73 -24.99 5.75
N PHE A 553 -2.75 -24.26 5.19
CA PHE A 553 -3.02 -23.26 4.16
C PHE A 553 -3.68 -23.87 2.91
N ILE A 554 -3.14 -24.98 2.40
CA ILE A 554 -3.67 -25.62 1.19
C ILE A 554 -5.11 -26.08 1.39
N GLU A 555 -5.42 -26.69 2.54
CA GLU A 555 -6.75 -27.24 2.84
C GLU A 555 -7.79 -26.14 3.12
N GLU A 556 -7.39 -25.07 3.81
CA GLU A 556 -8.31 -24.01 4.25
C GLU A 556 -8.47 -22.85 3.26
N CYS A 557 -7.46 -22.62 2.41
CA CYS A 557 -7.39 -21.41 1.56
C CYS A 557 -7.43 -21.69 0.06
N LEU A 558 -6.97 -22.85 -0.41
CA LEU A 558 -7.01 -23.17 -1.83
C LEU A 558 -8.34 -23.85 -2.21
N PRO A 559 -8.81 -23.68 -3.46
CA PRO A 559 -10.00 -24.38 -3.93
C PRO A 559 -9.77 -25.90 -3.92
N PRO A 560 -10.84 -26.71 -4.00
CA PRO A 560 -10.69 -28.15 -4.11
C PRO A 560 -9.99 -28.54 -5.44
N VAL A 561 -9.36 -29.71 -5.43
CA VAL A 561 -8.40 -30.17 -6.46
C VAL A 561 -9.03 -30.28 -7.85
N ASP A 562 -10.32 -30.57 -7.94
CA ASP A 562 -11.10 -30.60 -9.19
C ASP A 562 -11.08 -29.26 -9.94
N ARG A 563 -10.89 -28.14 -9.22
CA ARG A 563 -10.85 -26.78 -9.78
C ARG A 563 -9.43 -26.30 -10.10
N TRP A 564 -8.41 -27.15 -9.93
CA TRP A 564 -7.01 -26.79 -10.19
C TRP A 564 -6.67 -26.97 -11.68
N GLU A 565 -7.41 -26.29 -12.57
CA GLU A 565 -7.31 -26.51 -14.02
C GLU A 565 -5.89 -26.29 -14.55
N SER A 566 -5.19 -25.26 -14.07
CA SER A 566 -3.82 -24.95 -14.51
C SER A 566 -2.85 -26.09 -14.16
N SER A 567 -2.88 -26.55 -12.91
CA SER A 567 -2.04 -27.64 -12.40
C SER A 567 -2.41 -29.00 -13.00
N LEU A 568 -3.70 -29.29 -13.17
CA LEU A 568 -4.16 -30.52 -13.81
C LEU A 568 -3.73 -30.58 -15.28
N ASN A 569 -3.91 -29.49 -16.04
CA ASN A 569 -3.49 -29.44 -17.44
C ASN A 569 -1.96 -29.53 -17.58
N PHE A 570 -1.23 -28.88 -16.69
CA PHE A 570 0.23 -28.95 -16.64
C PHE A 570 0.74 -30.39 -16.46
N ILE A 571 0.12 -31.15 -15.54
CA ILE A 571 0.47 -32.55 -15.29
C ILE A 571 -0.01 -33.44 -16.43
N ARG A 572 -1.27 -33.33 -16.89
CA ARG A 572 -1.84 -34.15 -17.98
C ARG A 572 -0.98 -34.14 -19.25
N LYS A 573 -0.48 -32.97 -19.64
CA LYS A 573 0.39 -32.80 -20.81
C LYS A 573 1.67 -33.65 -20.74
N ARG A 574 2.15 -33.95 -19.52
CA ARG A 574 3.45 -34.61 -19.28
C ARG A 574 3.32 -36.01 -18.71
N PHE A 575 2.17 -36.35 -18.13
CA PHE A 575 1.93 -37.63 -17.47
C PHE A 575 2.21 -38.84 -18.37
N ASN A 576 1.97 -38.67 -19.67
CA ASN A 576 2.17 -39.70 -20.69
C ASN A 576 3.38 -39.45 -21.60
N ASP A 577 4.22 -38.44 -21.32
CA ASP A 577 5.49 -38.17 -22.02
C ASP A 577 6.43 -39.38 -21.89
N GLU A 578 7.13 -39.72 -22.97
CA GLU A 578 8.11 -40.80 -23.01
C GLU A 578 9.23 -40.59 -21.99
N ARG A 579 9.68 -39.34 -21.80
CA ARG A 579 10.70 -38.98 -20.79
C ARG A 579 10.25 -39.33 -19.37
N VAL A 580 8.98 -39.04 -19.07
CA VAL A 580 8.37 -39.32 -17.76
C VAL A 580 8.19 -40.82 -17.54
N LYS A 581 7.74 -41.56 -18.56
CA LYS A 581 7.60 -43.03 -18.48
C LYS A 581 8.95 -43.72 -18.30
N ALA A 582 9.96 -43.29 -19.05
CA ALA A 582 11.32 -43.81 -18.94
C ALA A 582 11.91 -43.54 -17.54
N TRP A 583 11.79 -42.32 -17.05
CA TRP A 583 12.25 -41.96 -15.71
C TRP A 583 11.50 -42.70 -14.60
N ALA A 584 10.17 -42.83 -14.69
CA ALA A 584 9.36 -43.55 -13.71
C ALA A 584 9.76 -45.04 -13.56
N SER A 585 10.39 -45.59 -14.60
CA SER A 585 10.92 -46.96 -14.64
C SER A 585 12.39 -47.04 -14.23
N SER A 586 13.07 -45.90 -14.06
CA SER A 586 14.48 -45.81 -13.68
C SER A 586 14.68 -46.01 -12.18
N PRO A 587 15.85 -46.52 -11.73
CA PRO A 587 16.14 -46.71 -10.30
C PRO A 587 16.07 -45.40 -9.49
N ALA A 588 16.33 -44.24 -10.11
CA ALA A 588 16.23 -42.93 -9.45
C ALA A 588 14.79 -42.59 -9.01
N ALA A 589 13.77 -43.12 -9.70
CA ALA A 589 12.37 -42.92 -9.33
C ALA A 589 11.88 -43.86 -8.22
N PHE A 590 12.60 -44.94 -7.92
CA PHE A 590 12.28 -45.86 -6.82
C PHE A 590 12.79 -45.29 -5.49
N SER A 591 12.10 -44.28 -4.95
CA SER A 591 12.32 -43.85 -3.57
C SER A 591 11.53 -44.72 -2.60
N THR A 592 12.03 -44.88 -1.36
CA THR A 592 11.38 -45.62 -0.26
C THR A 592 9.97 -45.11 0.12
N THR A 593 9.55 -43.94 -0.37
CA THR A 593 8.29 -43.26 -0.02
C THR A 593 7.20 -43.30 -1.10
N VAL A 594 7.47 -43.88 -2.27
CA VAL A 594 6.56 -43.92 -3.44
C VAL A 594 6.34 -45.37 -3.86
N LEU A 595 5.10 -45.84 -3.77
CA LEU A 595 4.79 -47.27 -3.92
C LEU A 595 4.18 -47.61 -5.28
N THR A 596 3.55 -46.65 -5.97
CA THR A 596 2.82 -46.92 -7.22
C THR A 596 3.46 -46.31 -8.46
N GLU A 597 3.28 -46.96 -9.61
CA GLU A 597 3.76 -46.43 -10.89
C GLU A 597 3.14 -45.07 -11.24
N LYS A 598 1.85 -44.88 -10.94
CA LYS A 598 1.13 -43.64 -11.20
C LYS A 598 1.69 -42.46 -10.39
N GLU A 599 2.02 -42.67 -9.12
CA GLU A 599 2.70 -41.64 -8.30
C GLU A 599 4.08 -41.28 -8.87
N ARG A 600 4.84 -42.27 -9.36
CA ARG A 600 6.13 -42.00 -10.03
C ARG A 600 5.95 -41.18 -11.30
N ARG A 601 4.94 -41.48 -12.12
CA ARG A 601 4.64 -40.67 -13.32
C ARG A 601 4.22 -39.24 -12.95
N LEU A 602 3.43 -39.05 -11.90
CA LEU A 602 3.08 -37.69 -11.43
C LEU A 602 4.32 -36.92 -10.97
N ARG A 603 5.17 -37.56 -10.16
CA ARG A 603 6.43 -36.96 -9.72
C ARG A 603 7.35 -36.60 -10.89
N GLY A 604 7.44 -37.49 -11.89
CA GLY A 604 8.18 -37.23 -13.12
C GLY A 604 7.60 -36.06 -13.92
N SER A 605 6.27 -35.92 -13.93
CA SER A 605 5.58 -34.80 -14.58
C SER A 605 5.92 -33.46 -13.94
N LEU A 606 6.01 -33.41 -12.60
CA LEU A 606 6.45 -32.21 -11.88
C LEU A 606 7.93 -31.90 -12.15
N LEU A 607 8.78 -32.92 -12.17
CA LEU A 607 10.21 -32.81 -12.42
C LEU A 607 10.53 -32.29 -13.83
N TYR A 608 10.06 -32.98 -14.86
CA TYR A 608 10.27 -32.56 -16.25
C TYR A 608 9.50 -31.29 -16.58
N GLY A 609 8.33 -31.09 -15.97
CA GLY A 609 7.62 -29.83 -16.09
C GLY A 609 8.40 -28.65 -15.52
N LEU A 610 9.07 -28.81 -14.38
CA LEU A 610 9.98 -27.80 -13.84
C LEU A 610 11.14 -27.54 -14.79
N ILE A 611 11.76 -28.59 -15.35
CA ILE A 611 12.87 -28.45 -16.31
C ILE A 611 12.41 -27.69 -17.57
N ASP A 612 11.24 -28.01 -18.11
CA ASP A 612 10.67 -27.29 -19.25
C ASP A 612 10.42 -25.81 -18.91
N LEU A 613 9.98 -25.49 -17.68
CA LEU A 613 9.83 -24.10 -17.23
C LEU A 613 11.19 -23.36 -17.15
N LEU A 614 12.32 -24.06 -17.01
CA LEU A 614 13.66 -23.47 -17.04
C LEU A 614 14.19 -23.18 -18.45
N GLN A 615 13.52 -23.67 -19.49
CA GLN A 615 13.86 -23.37 -20.89
C GLN A 615 13.25 -22.03 -21.35
N SER A 616 14.03 -21.27 -22.10
CA SER A 616 13.62 -19.99 -22.68
C SER A 616 13.78 -19.92 -24.20
N HIS A 617 14.49 -20.87 -24.80
CA HIS A 617 14.58 -21.00 -26.24
C HIS A 617 13.22 -21.32 -26.89
N GLY A 618 12.84 -20.55 -27.91
CA GLY A 618 11.63 -20.80 -28.70
C GLY A 618 10.31 -20.55 -27.96
N VAL A 619 10.36 -19.88 -26.81
CA VAL A 619 9.18 -19.55 -25.99
C VAL A 619 9.11 -18.04 -25.80
N GLU A 620 7.97 -17.43 -26.14
CA GLU A 620 7.73 -16.01 -25.85
C GLU A 620 7.69 -15.79 -24.32
N THR A 621 8.21 -14.64 -23.86
CA THR A 621 8.32 -14.34 -22.41
C THR A 621 6.99 -14.41 -21.67
N THR A 622 5.87 -14.15 -22.35
CA THR A 622 4.50 -14.27 -21.84
C THR A 622 4.00 -15.71 -21.78
N ASP A 623 4.37 -16.55 -22.74
CA ASP A 623 3.85 -17.90 -22.90
C ASP A 623 4.46 -18.88 -21.90
N ARG A 624 5.74 -18.66 -21.55
CA ARG A 624 6.48 -19.49 -20.58
C ARG A 624 5.77 -19.61 -19.24
N TRP A 625 5.21 -18.50 -18.75
CA TRP A 625 4.57 -18.43 -17.44
C TRP A 625 3.07 -18.64 -17.49
N HIS A 626 2.45 -18.60 -18.67
CA HIS A 626 1.01 -18.85 -18.84
C HIS A 626 0.63 -20.29 -18.43
N GLN A 627 1.54 -21.25 -18.61
CA GLN A 627 1.31 -22.66 -18.24
C GLN A 627 1.84 -23.01 -16.84
N TYR A 628 2.24 -22.03 -16.02
CA TYR A 628 2.78 -22.28 -14.69
C TYR A 628 1.69 -22.86 -13.76
N PRO A 629 1.92 -24.01 -13.08
CA PRO A 629 0.91 -24.63 -12.21
C PRO A 629 0.86 -23.89 -10.88
N THR A 630 -0.03 -22.89 -10.80
CA THR A 630 -0.09 -21.92 -9.71
C THR A 630 -0.36 -22.55 -8.36
N GLU A 631 -1.14 -23.64 -8.32
CA GLU A 631 -1.50 -24.31 -7.08
C GLU A 631 -0.39 -25.26 -6.63
N CYS A 632 0.15 -26.10 -7.52
CA CYS A 632 1.21 -27.05 -7.16
C CYS A 632 2.54 -26.38 -6.78
N PHE A 633 2.87 -25.23 -7.37
CA PHE A 633 4.12 -24.50 -7.08
C PHE A 633 3.87 -23.13 -6.43
N PHE A 634 2.77 -22.96 -5.70
CA PHE A 634 2.41 -21.69 -5.05
C PHE A 634 3.58 -21.07 -4.26
N PHE A 635 4.23 -21.88 -3.42
CA PHE A 635 5.37 -21.47 -2.59
C PHE A 635 6.70 -21.50 -3.34
N ASP A 636 6.85 -22.37 -4.33
CA ASP A 636 8.10 -22.58 -5.08
C ASP A 636 8.35 -21.50 -6.14
N LYS A 637 7.35 -20.69 -6.47
CA LYS A 637 7.44 -19.58 -7.42
C LYS A 637 8.75 -18.78 -7.34
N PRO A 638 9.16 -18.15 -6.22
CA PRO A 638 10.41 -17.42 -6.15
C PRO A 638 11.65 -18.27 -6.49
N VAL A 639 11.66 -19.55 -6.12
CA VAL A 639 12.78 -20.46 -6.40
C VAL A 639 12.83 -20.82 -7.88
N VAL A 640 11.67 -21.12 -8.50
CA VAL A 640 11.59 -21.44 -9.94
C VAL A 640 11.98 -20.23 -10.78
N PHE A 641 11.50 -19.03 -10.44
CA PHE A 641 11.88 -17.80 -11.14
C PHE A 641 13.37 -17.48 -10.98
N PHE A 642 13.92 -17.64 -9.78
CA PHE A 642 15.36 -17.47 -9.56
C PHE A 642 16.17 -18.44 -10.40
N ALA A 643 15.78 -19.71 -10.45
CA ALA A 643 16.46 -20.72 -11.25
C ALA A 643 16.35 -20.44 -12.76
N ALA A 644 15.18 -20.02 -13.25
CA ALA A 644 15.00 -19.66 -14.65
C ALA A 644 15.91 -18.48 -15.04
N ASN A 645 16.00 -17.46 -14.19
CA ASN A 645 16.92 -16.33 -14.42
C ASN A 645 18.37 -16.79 -14.35
N ALA A 646 18.73 -17.65 -13.40
CA ALA A 646 20.09 -18.18 -13.30
C ALA A 646 20.49 -19.02 -14.52
N VAL A 647 19.57 -19.78 -15.12
CA VAL A 647 19.79 -20.50 -16.39
C VAL A 647 20.02 -19.53 -17.54
N GLN A 648 19.25 -18.46 -17.62
CA GLN A 648 19.45 -17.43 -18.63
C GLN A 648 20.80 -16.72 -18.45
N GLU A 649 21.11 -16.24 -17.24
CA GLU A 649 22.41 -15.65 -16.90
C GLU A 649 23.57 -16.60 -17.23
N ALA A 650 23.45 -17.88 -16.88
CA ALA A 650 24.44 -18.90 -17.20
C ALA A 650 24.63 -19.08 -18.71
N THR A 651 23.53 -19.10 -19.47
CA THR A 651 23.56 -19.24 -20.94
C THR A 651 24.30 -18.07 -21.58
N LEU A 652 23.97 -16.85 -21.12
CA LEU A 652 24.59 -15.61 -21.56
C LEU A 652 26.10 -15.59 -21.24
N LEU A 653 26.49 -15.98 -20.03
CA LEU A 653 27.88 -16.03 -19.60
C LEU A 653 28.69 -17.07 -20.39
N LEU A 654 28.14 -18.27 -20.62
CA LEU A 654 28.82 -19.30 -21.41
C LEU A 654 29.02 -18.88 -22.86
N LEU A 655 28.04 -18.18 -23.44
CA LEU A 655 28.15 -17.65 -24.79
C LEU A 655 29.27 -16.60 -24.88
N LEU A 656 29.28 -15.59 -24.00
CA LEU A 656 30.32 -14.55 -23.96
C LEU A 656 31.72 -15.12 -23.72
N ILE A 657 31.87 -15.97 -22.70
CA ILE A 657 33.15 -16.58 -22.35
C ILE A 657 33.63 -17.49 -23.49
N GLY A 658 32.71 -18.22 -24.13
CA GLY A 658 32.99 -19.03 -25.31
C GLY A 658 33.51 -18.20 -26.48
N THR A 659 32.84 -17.09 -26.82
CA THR A 659 33.24 -16.22 -27.92
C THR A 659 34.57 -15.51 -27.66
N ILE A 660 34.78 -15.02 -26.44
CA ILE A 660 36.05 -14.41 -26.03
C ILE A 660 37.18 -15.45 -26.10
N SER A 661 36.95 -16.67 -25.62
CA SER A 661 37.94 -17.74 -25.73
C SER A 661 38.29 -18.06 -27.18
N THR A 662 37.33 -18.02 -28.12
CA THR A 662 37.62 -18.25 -29.53
C THR A 662 38.43 -17.13 -30.15
N VAL A 663 38.09 -15.87 -29.85
CA VAL A 663 38.82 -14.68 -30.33
C VAL A 663 40.26 -14.68 -29.82
N LEU A 664 40.46 -14.87 -28.52
CA LEU A 664 41.80 -14.85 -27.91
C LEU A 664 42.69 -16.02 -28.38
N ARG A 665 42.10 -17.19 -28.63
CA ARG A 665 42.85 -18.33 -29.19
C ARG A 665 43.21 -18.12 -30.66
N ALA A 666 42.31 -17.53 -31.47
CA ALA A 666 42.60 -17.18 -32.86
C ALA A 666 43.77 -16.18 -32.95
N ARG A 667 43.91 -15.32 -31.93
CA ARG A 667 45.02 -14.38 -31.77
C ARG A 667 46.33 -15.02 -31.27
N GLY A 668 46.35 -16.31 -30.97
CA GLY A 668 47.53 -17.04 -30.52
C GLY A 668 47.85 -16.86 -29.02
N VAL A 669 46.93 -16.35 -28.20
CA VAL A 669 47.13 -16.24 -26.75
C VAL A 669 47.18 -17.63 -26.12
N ASN A 670 48.17 -17.88 -25.27
CA ASN A 670 48.33 -19.17 -24.59
C ASN A 670 47.08 -19.51 -23.76
N SER A 671 46.62 -20.76 -23.86
CA SER A 671 45.51 -21.34 -23.10
C SER A 671 45.52 -21.03 -21.58
N MET A 672 46.69 -21.02 -20.94
CA MET A 672 46.82 -20.67 -19.51
C MET A 672 46.49 -19.20 -19.23
N CYS A 673 46.90 -18.31 -20.12
CA CYS A 673 46.59 -16.89 -20.04
C CYS A 673 45.09 -16.67 -20.32
N VAL A 674 44.55 -17.28 -21.38
CA VAL A 674 43.11 -17.23 -21.69
C VAL A 674 42.25 -17.66 -20.50
N ASN A 675 42.59 -18.76 -19.82
CA ASN A 675 41.84 -19.21 -18.65
C ASN A 675 41.89 -18.24 -17.47
N ARG A 676 43.01 -17.52 -17.27
CA ARG A 676 43.13 -16.51 -16.21
C ARG A 676 42.31 -15.26 -16.53
N LEU A 677 42.41 -14.78 -17.77
CA LEU A 677 41.61 -13.68 -18.31
C LEU A 677 40.11 -13.96 -18.17
N LEU A 678 39.65 -15.15 -18.57
CA LEU A 678 38.24 -15.52 -18.48
C LEU A 678 37.73 -15.56 -17.04
N LYS A 679 38.55 -15.94 -16.05
CA LYS A 679 38.16 -15.90 -14.62
C LYS A 679 37.96 -14.47 -14.11
N GLN A 680 38.81 -13.53 -14.51
CA GLN A 680 38.66 -12.12 -14.15
C GLN A 680 37.44 -11.50 -14.84
N LEU A 681 37.27 -11.78 -16.13
CA LEU A 681 36.13 -11.32 -16.92
C LEU A 681 34.81 -11.90 -16.41
N HIS A 682 34.77 -13.16 -16.00
CA HIS A 682 33.56 -13.79 -15.44
C HIS A 682 33.01 -13.02 -14.22
N LYS A 683 33.88 -12.56 -13.31
CA LYS A 683 33.48 -11.74 -12.16
C LYS A 683 32.96 -10.36 -12.61
N LYS A 684 33.63 -9.71 -13.57
CA LYS A 684 33.19 -8.42 -14.13
C LYS A 684 31.83 -8.58 -14.82
N PHE A 685 31.61 -9.62 -15.62
CA PHE A 685 30.34 -9.87 -16.30
C PHE A 685 29.19 -10.20 -15.34
N LEU A 686 29.43 -10.98 -14.28
CA LEU A 686 28.43 -11.18 -13.23
C LEU A 686 27.97 -9.84 -12.61
N SER A 687 28.90 -8.90 -12.43
CA SER A 687 28.55 -7.56 -11.92
C SER A 687 27.76 -6.74 -12.95
N LEU A 688 28.14 -6.81 -14.23
CA LEU A 688 27.49 -6.09 -15.32
C LEU A 688 26.07 -6.60 -15.58
N LEU A 689 25.86 -7.92 -15.61
CA LEU A 689 24.53 -8.52 -15.80
C LEU A 689 23.58 -8.22 -14.63
N SER A 690 24.11 -7.91 -13.44
CA SER A 690 23.30 -7.49 -12.29
C SER A 690 22.83 -6.04 -12.35
N GLN A 691 23.39 -5.24 -13.26
CA GLN A 691 22.97 -3.87 -13.53
C GLN A 691 21.95 -3.92 -14.68
N GLN A 692 20.84 -3.18 -14.59
CA GLN A 692 19.83 -3.11 -15.67
C GLN A 692 20.37 -2.32 -16.88
N LEU A 693 21.37 -2.88 -17.57
CA LEU A 693 22.14 -2.20 -18.61
C LEU A 693 21.40 -2.26 -19.95
N THR A 694 21.52 -1.18 -20.73
CA THR A 694 21.12 -1.18 -22.14
C THR A 694 22.09 -2.03 -22.97
N LEU A 695 21.60 -2.64 -24.05
CA LEU A 695 22.40 -3.51 -24.93
C LEU A 695 23.66 -2.81 -25.46
N SER A 696 23.55 -1.53 -25.81
CA SER A 696 24.67 -0.70 -26.27
C SER A 696 25.74 -0.50 -25.20
N TYR A 697 25.33 -0.33 -23.94
CA TYR A 697 26.25 -0.20 -22.82
C TYR A 697 26.92 -1.53 -22.47
N LEU A 698 26.21 -2.67 -22.62
CA LEU A 698 26.79 -3.99 -22.46
C LEU A 698 27.90 -4.25 -23.49
N LYS A 699 27.65 -3.94 -24.77
CA LYS A 699 28.65 -4.01 -25.84
C LYS A 699 29.91 -3.20 -25.50
N ALA A 700 29.74 -1.90 -25.22
CA ALA A 700 30.86 -1.03 -24.87
C ALA A 700 31.62 -1.50 -23.62
N SER A 701 30.89 -1.92 -22.57
CA SER A 701 31.49 -2.38 -21.31
C SER A 701 32.22 -3.70 -21.45
N THR A 702 31.73 -4.62 -22.31
CA THR A 702 32.41 -5.89 -22.58
C THR A 702 33.74 -5.68 -23.29
N VAL A 703 33.75 -4.85 -24.34
CA VAL A 703 34.98 -4.49 -25.07
C VAL A 703 35.97 -3.76 -24.16
N SER A 704 35.50 -2.78 -23.38
CA SER A 704 36.32 -2.06 -22.41
C SER A 704 36.93 -3.00 -21.37
N SER A 705 36.13 -3.92 -20.81
CA SER A 705 36.60 -4.88 -19.81
C SER A 705 37.65 -5.83 -20.39
N ILE A 706 37.49 -6.27 -21.64
CA ILE A 706 38.47 -7.14 -22.29
C ILE A 706 39.78 -6.37 -22.56
N ASN A 707 39.69 -5.16 -23.10
CA ASN A 707 40.88 -4.34 -23.38
C ASN A 707 41.65 -3.95 -22.12
N GLU A 708 40.93 -3.61 -21.04
CA GLU A 708 41.53 -3.31 -19.72
C GLU A 708 42.31 -4.54 -19.21
N VAL A 709 41.67 -5.71 -19.20
CA VAL A 709 42.32 -6.93 -18.70
C VAL A 709 43.46 -7.38 -19.63
N LEU A 710 43.32 -7.20 -20.95
CA LEU A 710 44.40 -7.46 -21.91
C LEU A 710 45.60 -6.52 -21.70
N SER A 711 45.37 -5.27 -21.27
CA SER A 711 46.45 -4.33 -20.96
C SER A 711 47.17 -4.63 -19.64
N GLU A 712 46.47 -5.27 -18.68
CA GLU A 712 47.01 -5.61 -17.36
C GLU A 712 47.88 -6.87 -17.36
N GLU A 713 47.48 -7.94 -18.08
CA GLU A 713 48.18 -9.24 -18.00
C GLU A 713 49.27 -9.47 -19.05
N SER A 714 49.27 -8.68 -20.12
CA SER A 714 50.22 -8.87 -21.22
C SER A 714 50.34 -7.58 -22.01
N ASN A 715 51.53 -7.23 -22.53
CA ASN A 715 51.69 -6.16 -23.53
C ASN A 715 51.01 -6.53 -24.88
N THR A 716 49.84 -7.14 -24.83
CA THR A 716 48.96 -7.48 -25.94
C THR A 716 48.21 -6.23 -26.37
N LEU A 717 48.25 -5.96 -27.67
CA LEU A 717 47.48 -4.90 -28.29
C LEU A 717 45.97 -5.03 -27.96
N PRO A 718 45.20 -3.94 -28.00
CA PRO A 718 43.75 -3.99 -27.85
C PRO A 718 43.08 -4.85 -28.94
N LEU A 719 41.80 -5.17 -28.75
CA LEU A 719 40.97 -5.84 -29.76
C LEU A 719 40.91 -5.02 -31.06
N THR A 720 40.95 -5.71 -32.19
CA THR A 720 40.78 -5.13 -33.54
C THR A 720 39.30 -4.92 -33.86
N ASP A 721 38.98 -4.04 -34.82
CA ASP A 721 37.58 -3.74 -35.19
C ASP A 721 36.79 -4.98 -35.62
N SER A 722 37.44 -5.94 -36.28
CA SER A 722 36.81 -7.21 -36.69
C SER A 722 36.51 -8.12 -35.50
N GLU A 723 37.38 -8.15 -34.48
CA GLU A 723 37.16 -8.88 -33.22
C GLU A 723 36.06 -8.22 -32.38
N ILE A 724 36.02 -6.88 -32.35
CA ILE A 724 34.94 -6.11 -31.70
C ILE A 724 33.61 -6.42 -32.39
N GLN A 725 33.56 -6.42 -33.72
CA GLN A 725 32.34 -6.73 -34.46
C GLN A 725 31.87 -8.18 -34.23
N GLN A 726 32.78 -9.13 -34.05
CA GLN A 726 32.43 -10.51 -33.67
C GLN A 726 31.81 -10.59 -32.26
N LEU A 727 32.35 -9.83 -31.29
CA LEU A 727 31.79 -9.76 -29.94
C LEU A 727 30.44 -9.05 -29.92
N ASP A 728 30.29 -7.96 -30.66
CA ASP A 728 29.02 -7.24 -30.78
C ASP A 728 27.93 -8.12 -31.39
N ASN A 729 28.26 -8.89 -32.44
CA ASN A 729 27.36 -9.86 -33.04
C ASN A 729 26.98 -11.00 -32.08
N ALA A 730 27.90 -11.39 -31.18
CA ALA A 730 27.61 -12.38 -30.15
C ALA A 730 26.65 -11.80 -29.10
N VAL A 731 26.89 -10.57 -28.67
CA VAL A 731 26.02 -9.82 -27.74
C VAL A 731 24.63 -9.58 -28.34
N ASP A 732 24.51 -9.34 -29.64
CA ASP A 732 23.20 -9.24 -30.31
C ASP A 732 22.45 -10.58 -30.34
N LYS A 733 23.16 -11.69 -30.57
CA LYS A 733 22.56 -13.04 -30.54
C LYS A 733 22.19 -13.52 -29.15
N MET A 734 22.69 -12.86 -28.10
CA MET A 734 22.37 -13.15 -26.71
C MET A 734 20.98 -12.69 -26.29
N THR A 735 20.47 -11.61 -26.89
CA THR A 735 19.11 -11.11 -26.60
C THR A 735 18.04 -11.81 -27.44
N ASP A 736 18.45 -12.54 -28.48
CA ASP A 736 17.57 -13.37 -29.30
C ASP A 736 17.54 -14.82 -28.80
N THR A 737 16.50 -15.15 -28.02
CA THR A 737 16.25 -16.51 -27.53
C THR A 737 15.92 -17.51 -28.64
N ASN A 738 15.64 -17.04 -29.86
CA ASN A 738 15.41 -17.91 -31.03
C ASN A 738 16.71 -18.26 -31.75
N SER A 739 17.84 -17.66 -31.38
CA SER A 739 19.11 -17.93 -32.04
C SER A 739 19.59 -19.37 -31.78
N VAL A 740 20.12 -20.02 -32.82
CA VAL A 740 20.64 -21.40 -32.74
C VAL A 740 21.80 -21.51 -31.72
N LEU A 741 22.60 -20.46 -31.60
CA LEU A 741 23.69 -20.41 -30.63
C LEU A 741 23.15 -20.38 -29.19
N TYR A 742 22.16 -19.54 -28.91
CA TYR A 742 21.51 -19.50 -27.60
C TYR A 742 20.93 -20.87 -27.24
N ALA A 743 20.17 -21.47 -28.16
CA ALA A 743 19.58 -22.80 -28.00
C ALA A 743 20.61 -23.87 -27.64
N THR A 744 21.78 -23.83 -28.26
CA THR A 744 22.83 -24.84 -28.06
C THR A 744 23.44 -24.76 -26.67
N PHE A 745 23.70 -23.54 -26.17
CA PHE A 745 24.24 -23.34 -24.82
C PHE A 745 23.18 -23.61 -23.74
N GLU A 746 21.94 -23.16 -23.94
CA GLU A 746 20.84 -23.44 -23.01
C GLU A 746 20.61 -24.95 -22.88
N LYS A 747 20.58 -25.70 -24.00
CA LYS A 747 20.45 -27.17 -23.97
C LYS A 747 21.53 -27.84 -23.12
N ARG A 748 22.77 -27.35 -23.16
CA ARG A 748 23.86 -27.90 -22.32
C ARG A 748 23.63 -27.61 -20.84
N ILE A 749 23.17 -26.41 -20.49
CA ILE A 749 22.84 -26.03 -19.11
C ILE A 749 21.67 -26.85 -18.59
N ILE A 750 20.62 -27.00 -19.40
CA ILE A 750 19.46 -27.81 -19.06
C ILE A 750 19.86 -29.27 -18.88
N ALA A 751 20.68 -29.84 -19.76
CA ALA A 751 21.18 -31.21 -19.59
C ALA A 751 21.99 -31.39 -18.29
N PHE A 752 22.74 -30.36 -17.87
CA PHE A 752 23.46 -30.39 -16.59
C PHE A 752 22.52 -30.34 -15.38
N ILE A 753 21.49 -29.48 -15.42
CA ILE A 753 20.46 -29.44 -14.37
C ILE A 753 19.66 -30.75 -14.36
N GLU A 754 19.36 -31.31 -15.52
CA GLU A 754 18.69 -32.60 -15.67
C GLU A 754 19.51 -33.73 -15.05
N ALA A 755 20.83 -33.80 -15.30
CA ALA A 755 21.71 -34.77 -14.67
C ALA A 755 21.68 -34.69 -13.12
N LEU A 756 21.63 -33.48 -12.57
CA LEU A 756 21.50 -33.27 -11.12
C LEU A 756 20.13 -33.71 -10.57
N LEU A 757 19.04 -33.33 -11.24
CA LEU A 757 17.69 -33.52 -10.70
C LEU A 757 17.10 -34.91 -11.01
N VAL A 758 17.37 -35.45 -12.20
CA VAL A 758 16.78 -36.69 -12.75
C VAL A 758 17.65 -37.90 -12.40
N ASN A 759 18.96 -37.80 -12.63
CA ASN A 759 19.90 -38.91 -12.43
C ASN A 759 20.50 -38.91 -11.03
N SER A 760 20.31 -37.84 -10.24
CA SER A 760 20.97 -37.64 -8.94
C SER A 760 22.49 -37.78 -9.03
N GLU A 761 23.08 -37.36 -10.16
CA GLU A 761 24.53 -37.36 -10.34
C GLU A 761 25.15 -36.32 -9.41
N ASN A 762 26.05 -36.75 -8.52
CA ASN A 762 26.71 -35.84 -7.59
C ASN A 762 27.81 -34.99 -8.26
N ASP A 763 28.29 -35.41 -9.43
CA ASP A 763 29.39 -34.77 -10.17
C ASP A 763 29.14 -34.81 -11.69
N PRO A 764 28.17 -34.03 -12.20
CA PRO A 764 27.91 -33.91 -13.63
C PRO A 764 29.09 -33.27 -14.36
N ALA A 765 29.21 -33.53 -15.67
CA ALA A 765 30.30 -33.00 -16.48
C ALA A 765 30.42 -31.46 -16.38
N PRO A 766 31.62 -30.91 -16.09
CA PRO A 766 31.75 -29.50 -15.74
C PRO A 766 31.43 -28.55 -16.90
N LEU A 767 30.53 -27.60 -16.66
CA LEU A 767 30.17 -26.50 -17.57
C LEU A 767 31.00 -25.23 -17.32
N GLY A 768 32.32 -25.37 -17.34
CA GLY A 768 33.25 -24.26 -17.16
C GLY A 768 33.04 -23.50 -15.84
N LEU A 769 33.16 -22.17 -15.87
CA LEU A 769 33.08 -21.31 -14.68
C LEU A 769 31.68 -21.20 -14.05
N VAL A 770 30.66 -21.71 -14.74
CA VAL A 770 29.25 -21.59 -14.34
C VAL A 770 28.76 -22.87 -13.63
N ALA A 771 29.57 -23.93 -13.61
CA ALA A 771 29.21 -25.21 -13.00
C ALA A 771 28.84 -25.07 -11.51
N ASP A 772 29.63 -24.34 -10.72
CA ASP A 772 29.39 -24.17 -9.28
C ASP A 772 28.08 -23.43 -8.97
N SER A 773 27.74 -22.41 -9.77
CA SER A 773 26.48 -21.67 -9.58
C SER A 773 25.28 -22.54 -9.97
N LEU A 774 25.37 -23.27 -11.08
CA LEU A 774 24.33 -24.20 -11.53
C LEU A 774 24.16 -25.37 -10.57
N TYR A 775 25.23 -25.88 -9.96
CA TYR A 775 25.15 -26.91 -8.93
C TYR A 775 24.35 -26.43 -7.72
N ARG A 776 24.60 -25.19 -7.26
CA ARG A 776 23.82 -24.60 -6.18
C ARG A 776 22.34 -24.46 -6.56
N VAL A 777 22.05 -23.98 -7.77
CA VAL A 777 20.67 -23.86 -8.28
C VAL A 777 19.99 -25.22 -8.34
N GLY A 778 20.64 -26.24 -8.94
CA GLY A 778 20.13 -27.61 -9.01
C GLY A 778 19.86 -28.21 -7.63
N SER A 779 20.79 -28.07 -6.68
CA SER A 779 20.60 -28.51 -5.29
C SER A 779 19.44 -27.79 -4.59
N HIS A 780 19.21 -26.51 -4.86
CA HIS A 780 18.07 -25.77 -4.30
C HIS A 780 16.75 -26.25 -4.91
N LEU A 781 16.70 -26.47 -6.22
CA LEU A 781 15.52 -27.01 -6.91
C LEU A 781 15.20 -28.44 -6.44
N GLN A 782 16.22 -29.28 -6.25
CA GLN A 782 16.05 -30.64 -5.75
C GLN A 782 15.41 -30.62 -4.35
N ARG A 783 15.92 -29.78 -3.45
CA ARG A 783 15.36 -29.60 -2.11
C ARG A 783 13.92 -29.07 -2.15
N ALA A 784 13.65 -28.09 -3.01
CA ALA A 784 12.30 -27.55 -3.20
C ALA A 784 11.33 -28.64 -3.70
N LEU A 785 11.71 -29.43 -4.71
CA LEU A 785 10.88 -30.52 -5.23
C LEU A 785 10.61 -31.63 -4.21
N LEU A 786 11.62 -32.01 -3.42
CA LEU A 786 11.46 -33.02 -2.37
C LEU A 786 10.50 -32.55 -1.28
N PHE A 787 10.67 -31.30 -0.84
CA PHE A 787 9.81 -30.71 0.18
C PHE A 787 8.39 -30.46 -0.34
N ASN A 788 8.26 -30.01 -1.59
CA ASN A 788 6.98 -29.87 -2.28
C ASN A 788 6.23 -31.21 -2.31
N TRP A 789 6.91 -32.31 -2.66
CA TRP A 789 6.32 -33.65 -2.61
C TRP A 789 5.84 -34.02 -1.21
N GLU A 790 6.63 -33.73 -0.17
CA GLU A 790 6.25 -34.01 1.21
C GLU A 790 4.99 -33.25 1.63
N VAL A 791 4.88 -31.96 1.30
CA VAL A 791 3.74 -31.12 1.63
C VAL A 791 2.48 -31.56 0.87
N TYR A 792 2.59 -31.67 -0.46
CA TYR A 792 1.45 -31.88 -1.36
C TYR A 792 1.08 -33.34 -1.56
N LYS A 793 1.77 -34.32 -0.96
CA LYS A 793 1.44 -35.76 -1.10
C LYS A 793 -0.07 -36.07 -0.97
N PRO A 794 -0.81 -35.58 0.05
CA PRO A 794 -2.25 -35.86 0.17
C PRO A 794 -3.08 -35.30 -1.01
N VAL A 795 -2.66 -34.14 -1.52
CA VAL A 795 -3.27 -33.48 -2.67
C VAL A 795 -2.97 -34.25 -3.95
N TYR A 796 -1.74 -34.72 -4.14
CA TYR A 796 -1.34 -35.50 -5.30
C TYR A 796 -2.09 -36.84 -5.39
N CYS A 797 -2.35 -37.49 -4.26
CA CYS A 797 -3.23 -38.66 -4.23
C CYS A 797 -4.64 -38.34 -4.77
N LYS A 798 -5.21 -37.16 -4.43
CA LYS A 798 -6.50 -36.71 -4.99
C LYS A 798 -6.40 -36.35 -6.47
N MET A 799 -5.33 -35.68 -6.90
CA MET A 799 -5.10 -35.34 -8.32
C MET A 799 -5.03 -36.60 -9.19
N LEU A 800 -4.39 -37.67 -8.71
CA LEU A 800 -4.28 -38.93 -9.44
C LEU A 800 -5.65 -39.52 -9.82
N ALA A 801 -6.66 -39.41 -8.94
CA ALA A 801 -8.01 -39.88 -9.26
C ALA A 801 -8.57 -39.19 -10.52
N HIS A 802 -8.47 -37.85 -10.57
CA HIS A 802 -8.92 -37.03 -11.70
C HIS A 802 -8.08 -37.18 -12.97
N LEU A 803 -6.85 -37.66 -12.86
CA LEU A 803 -6.01 -37.99 -14.01
C LEU A 803 -6.39 -39.35 -14.62
N THR A 804 -6.86 -40.29 -13.80
CA THR A 804 -7.21 -41.65 -14.23
C THR A 804 -8.66 -41.82 -14.68
N GLU A 805 -9.61 -41.01 -14.20
CA GLU A 805 -11.00 -41.02 -14.66
C GLU A 805 -11.13 -40.66 -16.15
N VAL A 806 -10.24 -39.80 -16.64
CA VAL A 806 -10.22 -39.40 -18.06
C VAL A 806 -9.74 -40.53 -18.97
N GLU A 807 -8.81 -41.39 -18.52
CA GLU A 807 -8.35 -42.55 -19.30
C GLU A 807 -9.47 -43.58 -19.54
N ASN A 808 -10.38 -43.75 -18.58
CA ASN A 808 -11.52 -44.66 -18.71
C ASN A 808 -12.67 -44.09 -19.56
N SER A 809 -12.71 -42.76 -19.77
CA SER A 809 -13.70 -42.09 -20.62
C SER A 809 -13.29 -41.97 -22.09
N ALA A 810 -12.02 -42.28 -22.41
CA ALA A 810 -11.45 -42.21 -23.75
C ALA A 810 -11.20 -43.60 -24.39
N CYS A 811 -11.64 -44.68 -23.73
CA CYS A 811 -11.70 -46.05 -24.28
C CYS A 811 -13.11 -46.39 -24.75
#